data_AF-A0A5J4ZE11-F1
#
_entry.id   AF-A0A5J4ZE11-F1
#
_cell.length_a   1.000
_cell.length_b   1.000
_cell.length_c   1.000
_cell.angle_alpha   90.00
_cell.angle_beta   90.00
_cell.angle_gamma   90.00
#
_symmetry.space_group_name_H-M   'P 1'
#
loop_
_entity.id
_entity.type
_entity.pdbx_description
1 polymer ?
#
loop_
_entity_poly.entity_id
_entity_poly.type
_entity_poly.pdbx_seq_one_letter_code
_entity_poly.pdbx_strand_id
1 'polypeptide(L)'
;MASYYVWQGSNLTYISNIFRRQIPDILRYNPAVPNPDSIRAGSRINVPFSCECLNGEFLGHTFQYITQPDDTYGKVARVVFANLTTVDWVIRVNVYDPAQIPSFVPINVTVNCSCGDGHLSNDYGLFVTYPLRPGENLSSLAAESGVPAELLQRFNPGSDFGAGTGPVFVPARDQNGTFPQFKSSSSGISGGVIAGLSVAGVAGALFLAACFYVVFYRRKKVVEGSLLHTAFDDKAVEHRHGPGSNLEKTSEPGPIISGASPGLTGITVDKSVEFSYEELAMATNDFSMANKIGQGGFGSVYYAELRGEKAAIKKMDMQASKEFLAELKVLTHVHHLNLVRLIGYCVEGSLFLVYEFIENGNLGQHLRGSGNEPLPWSSRVQIALDSARGLEYIHEHTVPVYIHRDIKSANILIDKNFRAKVADFGLTKLTEVGSASLHTRLVGTFGYMPPEYARYGDVSPKIDVYAFGVVLYELISAKEAIVKTNEVITESQGLVSLFESILNQPDPREDLCKLVDPRLGDDYHLDSVRKMAYLAKACTQENPQLRPSMRSMVVALMTLSSSTDDWDVGFFYENQGLVNLMSGSGECNALASYYVRPGSNLTFISKILSSPISEIHSYNREITNPEITNPDYIVTGSRVNVPFSCGCVQGEFMGHQFVYNISPGDSYQLVAQTYYANLTTIEMLQRFNTDDTNNKPGVNGRLNVTINCSCGNSNVSKEYGLFITYPLRPDENLSTVSNQSGVSEQLLLDYNPNSNFSSGSGLVFIPGRDQTGTFPRFRSSSRGISAGVISGLSVAGVAGALFFAACFYVVFYKRKKAVEGSFLHTAFDDNAVKHRHGRGSNLEKTSESSPIVGGASLGLTGITVDKSVEFSYEELAKATNDFSMASKIGQGGFGSVYYAELRGEKAAIKKMDMQASKEFLAELKVLTRVHHLNLVHLIGYCVEGSLFLIYEFIENGNLGQHLRGSGKDPLPWSTRVQIALDSARGLEYIHEHTIPVCIHRDIKSANILLDKNFRAKVADFGLTKLTGVGSSSLHTGLVGTFGYMPPECARYGSVSPKIDVYAFGVVLYELISAKEAVVKTNEAVTESQGLAGLFEAVLSQPDPREDLCKLIDPRLGDDYPLDSVRKMAYLANACTQENSQLRPSMRSIVVALMTLASSTDDWDVGSFYANQGLVNLMSGR
;
A
#
# COMPACT_ATOMS: atom_id res chain seq x y z
N MET A 1 22.77 34.94 10.27
CA MET A 1 23.88 35.92 10.44
C MET A 1 25.02 35.24 11.19
N ALA A 2 26.25 35.72 11.05
CA ALA A 2 27.42 35.23 11.78
C ALA A 2 27.86 36.29 12.79
N SER A 3 28.09 35.91 14.06
CA SER A 3 28.67 36.80 15.07
C SER A 3 30.19 36.66 15.06
N TYR A 4 30.85 37.37 14.16
CA TYR A 4 32.29 37.28 13.96
C TYR A 4 33.05 37.99 15.08
N TYR A 5 33.95 37.30 15.77
CA TYR A 5 34.76 37.89 16.83
C TYR A 5 36.03 38.53 16.25
N VAL A 6 36.19 39.85 16.43
CA VAL A 6 37.31 40.62 15.87
C VAL A 6 38.57 40.36 16.68
N TRP A 7 39.55 39.72 16.07
CA TRP A 7 40.88 39.52 16.63
C TRP A 7 41.87 40.55 16.09
N GLN A 8 43.01 40.70 16.75
CA GLN A 8 44.02 41.71 16.44
C GLN A 8 44.68 41.43 15.08
N GLY A 9 44.23 42.15 14.04
CA GLY A 9 44.65 41.94 12.65
C GLY A 9 43.48 41.72 11.67
N SER A 10 42.28 41.43 12.16
CA SER A 10 41.06 41.40 11.34
C SER A 10 40.42 42.79 11.25
N ASN A 11 40.26 43.32 10.02
CA ASN A 11 39.54 44.56 9.73
C ASN A 11 38.26 44.29 8.92
N LEU A 12 37.43 45.30 8.67
CA LEU A 12 36.17 45.11 7.95
C LEU A 12 36.37 44.61 6.51
N THR A 13 37.44 45.02 5.84
CA THR A 13 37.82 44.52 4.50
C THR A 13 38.13 43.02 4.53
N TYR A 14 38.85 42.55 5.54
CA TYR A 14 39.15 41.13 5.74
C TYR A 14 37.87 40.31 5.96
N ILE A 15 36.97 40.80 6.83
CA ILE A 15 35.68 40.14 7.10
C ILE A 15 34.80 40.12 5.84
N SER A 16 34.72 41.25 5.12
CA SER A 16 34.03 41.39 3.83
C SER A 16 34.49 40.33 2.82
N ASN A 17 35.81 40.12 2.70
CA ASN A 17 36.38 39.18 1.75
C ASN A 17 36.07 37.71 2.08
N ILE A 18 36.11 37.33 3.37
CA ILE A 18 35.85 35.95 3.79
C ILE A 18 34.38 35.57 3.58
N PHE A 19 33.46 36.48 3.93
CA PHE A 19 32.03 36.22 3.80
C PHE A 19 31.46 36.59 2.41
N ARG A 20 32.29 37.17 1.53
CA ARG A 20 31.90 37.72 0.23
C ARG A 20 30.71 38.68 0.35
N ARG A 21 30.77 39.59 1.33
CA ARG A 21 29.71 40.60 1.61
C ARG A 21 30.26 42.00 1.59
N GLN A 22 29.55 42.91 0.92
CA GLN A 22 29.95 44.30 0.80
C GLN A 22 29.94 44.99 2.17
N ILE A 23 30.95 45.80 2.45
CA ILE A 23 31.10 46.54 3.73
C ILE A 23 29.81 47.32 4.10
N PRO A 24 29.12 48.02 3.17
CA PRO A 24 27.83 48.66 3.49
C PRO A 24 26.76 47.71 4.03
N ASP A 25 26.69 46.48 3.55
CA ASP A 25 25.72 45.49 4.02
C ASP A 25 26.06 44.98 5.43
N ILE A 26 27.36 44.89 5.75
CA ILE A 26 27.84 44.53 7.09
C ILE A 26 27.55 45.67 8.07
N LEU A 27 27.83 46.92 7.71
CA LEU A 27 27.60 48.07 8.59
C LEU A 27 26.13 48.26 8.98
N ARG A 28 25.18 47.89 8.11
CA ARG A 28 23.73 47.95 8.40
C ARG A 28 23.31 47.14 9.63
N TYR A 29 24.04 46.08 9.96
CA TYR A 29 23.78 45.24 11.15
C TYR A 29 24.72 45.56 12.32
N ASN A 30 25.59 46.56 12.18
CA ASN A 30 26.58 46.97 13.19
C ASN A 30 26.60 48.50 13.37
N PRO A 31 25.47 49.11 13.80
CA PRO A 31 25.37 50.57 13.92
C PRO A 31 26.32 51.18 14.96
N ALA A 32 26.87 50.37 15.87
CA ALA A 32 27.88 50.77 16.84
C ALA A 32 29.30 50.93 16.25
N VAL A 33 29.48 50.67 14.95
CA VAL A 33 30.76 50.85 14.22
C VAL A 33 30.67 52.13 13.38
N PRO A 34 31.07 53.29 13.93
CA PRO A 34 30.88 54.59 13.27
C PRO A 34 31.90 54.84 12.13
N ASN A 35 33.04 54.15 12.14
CA ASN A 35 34.07 54.27 11.11
C ASN A 35 34.51 52.86 10.65
N PRO A 36 34.30 52.49 9.37
CA PRO A 36 34.69 51.18 8.84
C PRO A 36 36.18 50.88 8.91
N ASP A 37 37.03 51.91 9.04
CA ASP A 37 38.48 51.78 9.14
C ASP A 37 38.97 51.56 10.58
N SER A 38 38.07 51.60 11.57
CA SER A 38 38.42 51.56 12.99
C SER A 38 37.51 50.62 13.78
N ILE A 39 37.69 49.31 13.60
CA ILE A 39 37.05 48.27 14.43
C ILE A 39 37.98 47.85 15.57
N ARG A 40 37.45 47.74 16.80
CA ARG A 40 38.24 47.40 17.99
C ARG A 40 38.45 45.89 18.08
N ALA A 41 39.68 45.44 18.24
CA ALA A 41 39.94 44.05 18.59
C ALA A 41 39.23 43.72 19.91
N GLY A 42 38.54 42.58 19.94
CA GLY A 42 37.71 42.14 21.05
C GLY A 42 36.21 42.41 20.90
N SER A 43 35.78 43.18 19.89
CA SER A 43 34.35 43.37 19.60
C SER A 43 33.79 42.27 18.68
N ARG A 44 32.46 42.16 18.60
CA ARG A 44 31.77 41.28 17.64
C ARG A 44 31.19 42.08 16.48
N ILE A 45 31.23 41.50 15.28
CA ILE A 45 30.65 42.05 14.05
C ILE A 45 29.65 41.06 13.48
N ASN A 46 28.40 41.47 13.32
CA ASN A 46 27.34 40.67 12.72
C ASN A 46 27.41 40.71 11.20
N VAL A 47 27.60 39.55 10.56
CA VAL A 47 27.73 39.45 9.10
C VAL A 47 26.52 38.71 8.52
N PRO A 48 25.76 39.30 7.57
CA PRO A 48 24.61 38.64 6.97
C PRO A 48 25.03 37.58 5.94
N PHE A 49 24.38 36.42 5.95
CA PHE A 49 24.53 35.36 4.96
C PHE A 49 23.23 34.55 4.82
N SER A 50 23.04 33.87 3.68
CA SER A 50 21.85 33.04 3.42
C SER A 50 21.96 31.71 4.16
N CYS A 51 20.91 31.32 4.88
CA CYS A 51 20.85 30.01 5.52
C CYS A 51 20.08 29.05 4.62
N GLU A 52 20.69 27.94 4.22
CA GLU A 52 20.17 27.02 3.20
C GLU A 52 20.09 25.60 3.76
N CYS A 53 19.17 24.79 3.23
CA CYS A 53 19.08 23.37 3.56
C CYS A 53 20.10 22.60 2.70
N LEU A 54 21.24 22.25 3.30
CA LEU A 54 22.31 21.55 2.60
C LEU A 54 22.00 20.06 2.57
N ASN A 55 21.89 19.49 1.37
CA ASN A 55 21.59 18.07 1.12
C ASN A 55 20.27 17.53 1.73
N GLY A 56 19.35 18.41 2.14
CA GLY A 56 18.08 18.00 2.77
C GLY A 56 18.21 17.49 4.21
N GLU A 57 19.39 17.65 4.82
CA GLU A 57 19.75 17.05 6.11
C GLU A 57 19.99 18.09 7.23
N PHE A 58 20.61 19.24 6.94
CA PHE A 58 20.87 20.28 7.97
C PHE A 58 20.96 21.70 7.39
N LEU A 59 20.76 22.72 8.24
CA LEU A 59 20.80 24.13 7.88
C LEU A 59 22.21 24.72 8.02
N GLY A 60 22.73 25.29 6.94
CA GLY A 60 24.08 25.86 6.90
C GLY A 60 24.32 26.73 5.67
N HIS A 61 25.49 27.36 5.63
CA HIS A 61 26.01 28.01 4.42
C HIS A 61 27.48 27.66 4.26
N THR A 62 27.87 27.31 3.04
CA THR A 62 29.24 26.95 2.72
C THR A 62 29.94 28.12 2.04
N PHE A 63 30.88 28.74 2.75
CA PHE A 63 31.75 29.78 2.21
C PHE A 63 32.95 29.16 1.51
N GLN A 64 33.49 29.83 0.50
CA GLN A 64 34.77 29.46 -0.09
C GLN A 64 35.87 30.40 0.40
N TYR A 65 36.86 29.85 1.09
CA TYR A 65 38.04 30.56 1.60
C TYR A 65 39.29 30.14 0.83
N ILE A 66 40.12 31.09 0.40
CA ILE A 66 41.39 30.78 -0.26
C ILE A 66 42.48 30.74 0.81
N THR A 67 43.06 29.57 1.01
CA THR A 67 44.09 29.31 2.02
C THR A 67 45.31 30.19 1.82
N GLN A 68 45.97 30.54 2.91
CA GLN A 68 47.26 31.23 2.91
C GLN A 68 48.38 30.27 3.34
N PRO A 69 49.66 30.64 3.13
CA PRO A 69 50.77 29.91 3.73
C PRO A 69 50.56 29.73 5.24
N ASP A 70 50.84 28.52 5.72
CA ASP A 70 50.67 28.09 7.12
C ASP A 70 49.21 28.06 7.63
N ASP A 71 48.23 28.00 6.73
CA ASP A 71 46.85 27.71 7.13
C ASP A 71 46.66 26.23 7.43
N THR A 72 46.07 25.95 8.59
CA THR A 72 45.56 24.62 8.98
C THR A 72 44.05 24.71 9.14
N TYR A 73 43.32 23.60 9.08
CA TYR A 73 41.87 23.63 9.29
C TYR A 73 41.53 24.12 10.71
N GLY A 74 42.43 23.83 11.66
CA GLY A 74 42.41 24.41 12.99
C GLY A 74 42.47 25.95 12.97
N LYS A 75 43.45 26.51 12.27
CA LYS A 75 43.60 27.97 12.13
C LYS A 75 42.44 28.59 11.34
N VAL A 76 41.95 27.91 10.30
CA VAL A 76 40.82 28.39 9.50
C VAL A 76 39.53 28.42 10.35
N ALA A 77 39.18 27.33 11.02
CA ALA A 77 37.99 27.27 11.85
C ALA A 77 38.07 28.23 13.05
N ARG A 78 39.21 28.22 13.77
CA ARG A 78 39.34 28.93 15.06
C ARG A 78 39.74 30.39 14.94
N VAL A 79 40.54 30.76 13.93
CA VAL A 79 41.09 32.10 13.75
C VAL A 79 40.44 32.81 12.57
N VAL A 80 40.46 32.21 11.37
CA VAL A 80 39.93 32.86 10.15
C VAL A 80 38.42 33.02 10.19
N PHE A 81 37.68 32.00 10.65
CA PHE A 81 36.23 32.06 10.86
C PHE A 81 35.84 32.26 12.33
N ALA A 82 36.80 32.59 13.19
CA ALA A 82 36.57 32.98 14.58
C ALA A 82 35.63 32.03 15.38
N ASN A 83 35.80 30.71 15.23
CA ASN A 83 34.99 29.65 15.85
C ASN A 83 33.52 29.56 15.38
N LEU A 84 33.13 30.18 14.26
CA LEU A 84 31.80 30.03 13.66
C LEU A 84 31.56 28.64 13.07
N THR A 85 32.62 27.86 12.91
CA THR A 85 32.59 26.46 12.52
C THR A 85 33.57 25.66 13.37
N THR A 86 33.52 24.34 13.26
CA THR A 86 34.42 23.43 13.98
C THR A 86 35.45 22.85 13.03
N VAL A 87 36.58 22.41 13.57
CA VAL A 87 37.63 21.76 12.77
C VAL A 87 37.07 20.54 12.04
N ASP A 88 36.26 19.72 12.72
CA ASP A 88 35.63 18.54 12.13
C ASP A 88 34.68 18.90 10.98
N TRP A 89 33.95 20.02 11.09
CA TRP A 89 33.10 20.50 10.00
C TRP A 89 33.91 20.95 8.80
N VAL A 90 35.03 21.64 8.99
CA VAL A 90 35.92 22.02 7.89
C VAL A 90 36.58 20.79 7.27
N ILE A 91 36.98 19.78 8.06
CA ILE A 91 37.53 18.52 7.54
C ILE A 91 36.47 17.77 6.72
N ARG A 92 35.24 17.63 7.23
CA ARG A 92 34.17 16.86 6.57
C ARG A 92 33.77 17.38 5.19
N VAL A 93 33.94 18.68 4.93
CA VAL A 93 33.50 19.32 3.68
C VAL A 93 34.67 19.66 2.74
N ASN A 94 35.88 19.25 3.10
CA ASN A 94 37.08 19.41 2.28
C ASN A 94 37.83 18.10 2.14
N VAL A 95 38.68 18.05 1.12
CA VAL A 95 39.39 16.84 0.70
C VAL A 95 40.90 16.91 0.92
N TYR A 96 41.42 18.03 1.46
CA TYR A 96 42.86 18.15 1.74
C TYR A 96 43.19 17.51 3.09
N ASP A 97 44.41 16.98 3.23
CA ASP A 97 44.88 16.39 4.47
C ASP A 97 44.87 17.45 5.60
N PRO A 98 44.24 17.17 6.76
CA PRO A 98 44.25 18.09 7.91
C PRO A 98 45.65 18.50 8.39
N ALA A 99 46.67 17.68 8.12
CA ALA A 99 48.08 17.95 8.43
C ALA A 99 48.80 18.73 7.32
N GLN A 100 48.27 18.80 6.10
CA GLN A 100 48.90 19.43 4.93
C GLN A 100 47.87 20.10 4.01
N ILE A 101 47.53 21.35 4.33
CA ILE A 101 46.65 22.17 3.47
C ILE A 101 47.51 22.97 2.49
N PRO A 102 47.31 22.80 1.16
CA PRO A 102 48.05 23.59 0.17
C PRO A 102 47.80 25.09 0.36
N SER A 103 48.78 25.92 0.06
CA SER A 103 48.60 27.38 0.07
C SER A 103 47.88 27.86 -1.19
N PHE A 104 47.09 28.93 -1.06
CA PHE A 104 46.38 29.60 -2.15
C PHE A 104 45.33 28.74 -2.87
N VAL A 105 44.76 27.73 -2.20
CA VAL A 105 43.69 26.90 -2.75
C VAL A 105 42.35 27.21 -2.09
N PRO A 106 41.24 27.14 -2.84
CA PRO A 106 39.91 27.29 -2.25
C PRO A 106 39.56 26.07 -1.39
N ILE A 107 39.11 26.34 -0.17
CA ILE A 107 38.50 25.37 0.75
C ILE A 107 37.09 25.82 1.11
N ASN A 108 36.20 24.85 1.30
CA ASN A 108 34.83 25.04 1.74
C ASN A 108 34.78 25.18 3.26
N VAL A 109 34.08 26.17 3.76
CA VAL A 109 33.92 26.40 5.19
C VAL A 109 32.43 26.52 5.48
N THR A 110 31.85 25.44 6.01
CA THR A 110 30.43 25.41 6.35
C THR A 110 30.20 26.00 7.73
N VAL A 111 29.38 27.05 7.78
CA VAL A 111 28.88 27.65 9.02
C VAL A 111 27.44 27.21 9.19
N ASN A 112 27.16 26.45 10.25
CA ASN A 112 25.80 26.05 10.57
C ASN A 112 24.97 27.28 10.94
N CYS A 113 23.69 27.26 10.59
CA CYS A 113 22.78 28.35 10.87
C CYS A 113 21.42 27.81 11.27
N SER A 114 20.62 28.70 11.83
CA SER A 114 19.20 28.46 12.08
C SER A 114 18.41 29.59 11.44
N CYS A 115 17.20 29.30 10.99
CA CYS A 115 16.22 30.30 10.59
C CYS A 115 15.21 30.59 11.71
N GLY A 116 15.42 29.98 12.89
CA GLY A 116 14.43 29.92 13.96
C GLY A 116 13.47 28.76 13.80
N ASP A 117 12.63 28.58 14.81
CA ASP A 117 11.56 27.60 14.83
C ASP A 117 10.29 28.31 15.28
N GLY A 118 9.34 28.48 14.35
CA GLY A 118 8.04 29.09 14.63
C GLY A 118 7.21 28.32 15.66
N HIS A 119 7.52 27.03 15.91
CA HIS A 119 6.92 26.26 17.00
C HIS A 119 7.46 26.65 18.38
N LEU A 120 8.69 27.15 18.47
CA LEU A 120 9.30 27.65 19.71
C LEU A 120 8.92 29.11 19.98
N SER A 121 9.00 29.98 18.97
CA SER A 121 8.50 31.35 19.04
C SER A 121 8.46 31.98 17.64
N ASN A 122 7.35 32.66 17.30
CA ASN A 122 7.21 33.41 16.04
C ASN A 122 7.86 34.81 16.10
N ASP A 123 8.29 35.26 17.28
CA ASP A 123 8.88 36.59 17.48
C ASP A 123 10.31 36.68 16.95
N TYR A 124 10.91 35.55 16.59
CA TYR A 124 12.30 35.42 16.19
C TYR A 124 12.43 34.65 14.86
N GLY A 125 12.72 35.38 13.78
CA GLY A 125 12.87 34.88 12.41
C GLY A 125 14.21 35.23 11.77
N LEU A 126 15.10 35.85 12.55
CA LEU A 126 16.48 36.12 12.17
C LEU A 126 17.38 35.65 13.31
N PHE A 127 18.33 34.79 12.98
CA PHE A 127 19.25 34.21 13.96
C PHE A 127 20.70 34.53 13.62
N VAL A 128 21.51 34.58 14.65
CA VAL A 128 22.95 34.69 14.57
C VAL A 128 23.59 33.40 15.09
N THR A 129 24.50 32.83 14.30
CA THR A 129 25.43 31.79 14.74
C THR A 129 26.47 32.47 15.64
N TYR A 130 26.45 32.13 16.92
CA TYR A 130 27.19 32.78 18.00
C TYR A 130 28.18 31.80 18.64
N PRO A 131 29.49 31.92 18.38
CA PRO A 131 30.50 31.11 19.06
C PRO A 131 30.65 31.52 20.51
N LEU A 132 30.45 30.58 21.44
CA LEU A 132 30.66 30.81 22.87
C LEU A 132 32.15 30.98 23.18
N ARG A 133 32.47 31.83 24.16
CA ARG A 133 33.82 32.07 24.66
C ARG A 133 33.95 31.72 26.14
N PRO A 134 35.17 31.47 26.65
CA PRO A 134 35.40 31.21 28.07
C PRO A 134 34.86 32.35 28.95
N GLY A 135 33.97 32.01 29.88
CA GLY A 135 33.31 32.95 30.79
C GLY A 135 31.92 33.41 30.36
N GLU A 136 31.50 33.15 29.11
CA GLU A 136 30.10 33.31 28.68
C GLU A 136 29.30 32.08 29.13
N ASN A 137 28.05 32.31 29.55
CA ASN A 137 27.10 31.26 29.90
C ASN A 137 25.68 31.65 29.48
N LEU A 138 24.72 30.76 29.69
CA LEU A 138 23.32 30.98 29.30
C LEU A 138 22.75 32.28 29.89
N SER A 139 23.07 32.60 31.14
CA SER A 139 22.57 33.79 31.84
C SER A 139 23.19 35.08 31.29
N SER A 140 24.49 35.08 31.01
CA SER A 140 25.15 36.26 30.42
C SER A 140 24.69 36.52 28.99
N LEU A 141 24.49 35.45 28.20
CA LEU A 141 24.04 35.55 26.81
C LEU A 141 22.56 35.95 26.70
N ALA A 142 21.71 35.51 27.63
CA ALA A 142 20.32 35.96 27.74
C ALA A 142 20.24 37.46 28.08
N ALA A 143 21.07 37.92 29.02
CA ALA A 143 21.13 39.33 29.39
C ALA A 143 21.64 40.22 28.24
N GLU A 144 22.62 39.75 27.47
CA GLU A 144 23.19 40.49 26.33
C GLU A 144 22.23 40.54 25.13
N SER A 145 21.62 39.41 24.77
CA SER A 145 20.71 39.32 23.62
C SER A 145 19.31 39.91 23.90
N GLY A 146 18.92 40.00 25.17
CA GLY A 146 17.56 40.36 25.57
C GLY A 146 16.53 39.26 25.24
N VAL A 147 16.99 38.01 25.07
CA VAL A 147 16.16 36.82 24.83
C VAL A 147 16.12 36.00 26.13
N PRO A 148 14.95 35.50 26.56
CA PRO A 148 14.86 34.68 27.78
C PRO A 148 15.78 33.46 27.74
N ALA A 149 16.49 33.19 28.85
CA ALA A 149 17.43 32.08 28.97
C ALA A 149 16.80 30.72 28.61
N GLU A 150 15.57 30.48 29.09
CA GLU A 150 14.82 29.26 28.78
C GLU A 150 14.55 29.10 27.28
N LEU A 151 14.32 30.22 26.58
CA LEU A 151 14.06 30.20 25.15
C LEU A 151 15.36 29.99 24.35
N LEU A 152 16.48 30.59 24.77
CA LEU A 152 17.79 30.32 24.19
C LEU A 152 18.19 28.85 24.33
N GLN A 153 17.88 28.22 25.46
CA GLN A 153 18.16 26.81 25.68
C GLN A 153 17.29 25.91 24.80
N ARG A 154 16.03 26.28 24.56
CA ARG A 154 15.13 25.54 23.65
C ARG A 154 15.52 25.66 22.18
N PHE A 155 16.05 26.81 21.74
CA PHE A 155 16.61 26.95 20.39
C PHE A 155 17.92 26.18 20.19
N ASN A 156 18.56 25.73 21.28
CA ASN A 156 19.83 25.02 21.28
C ASN A 156 19.76 23.76 22.16
N PRO A 157 18.89 22.79 21.83
CA PRO A 157 18.67 21.61 22.66
C PRO A 157 19.96 20.78 22.77
N GLY A 158 20.36 20.46 24.00
CA GLY A 158 21.57 19.68 24.27
C GLY A 158 22.89 20.48 24.24
N SER A 159 22.86 21.78 23.95
CA SER A 159 24.07 22.62 23.97
C SER A 159 24.49 22.97 25.39
N ASP A 160 25.78 22.78 25.69
CA ASP A 160 26.39 23.23 26.95
C ASP A 160 26.87 24.68 26.80
N PHE A 161 26.06 25.62 27.29
CA PHE A 161 26.39 27.06 27.26
C PHE A 161 27.59 27.43 28.15
N GLY A 162 28.01 26.55 29.07
CA GLY A 162 29.17 26.77 29.94
C GLY A 162 30.48 26.19 29.38
N ALA A 163 30.43 25.47 28.26
CA ALA A 163 31.60 24.82 27.67
C ALA A 163 32.68 25.82 27.19
N GLY A 164 32.32 27.10 27.03
CA GLY A 164 33.22 28.16 26.59
C GLY A 164 33.72 28.00 25.14
N THR A 165 33.14 27.08 24.37
CA THR A 165 33.45 26.80 22.96
C THR A 165 32.21 26.25 22.25
N GLY A 166 32.18 26.35 20.91
CA GLY A 166 31.09 25.83 20.08
C GLY A 166 30.02 26.88 19.72
N PRO A 167 29.44 26.82 18.50
CA PRO A 167 28.43 27.78 18.07
C PRO A 167 27.05 27.43 18.65
N VAL A 168 26.35 28.46 19.14
CA VAL A 168 24.92 28.43 19.49
C VAL A 168 24.13 29.40 18.61
N PHE A 169 22.85 29.14 18.41
CA PHE A 169 21.96 29.95 17.59
C PHE A 169 21.17 30.91 18.48
N VAL A 170 21.42 32.21 18.32
CA VAL A 170 20.83 33.27 19.14
C VAL A 170 19.92 34.12 18.26
N PRO A 171 18.67 34.43 18.66
CA PRO A 171 17.85 35.37 17.93
C PRO A 171 18.53 36.74 17.80
N ALA A 172 18.39 37.38 16.65
CA ALA A 172 19.09 38.61 16.34
C ALA A 172 18.15 39.67 15.75
N ARG A 173 18.51 40.93 16.00
CA ARG A 173 17.77 42.10 15.54
C ARG A 173 18.16 42.44 14.10
N ASP A 174 17.22 42.98 13.33
CA ASP A 174 17.48 43.54 12.02
C ASP A 174 18.13 44.93 12.09
N GLN A 175 18.27 45.55 10.92
CA GLN A 175 18.88 46.86 10.71
C GLN A 175 18.14 47.99 11.46
N ASN A 176 16.89 47.76 11.87
CA ASN A 176 16.08 48.72 12.62
C ASN A 176 16.11 48.47 14.14
N GLY A 177 16.89 47.49 14.60
CA GLY A 177 16.99 47.14 16.03
C GLY A 177 15.81 46.31 16.55
N THR A 178 14.96 45.78 15.66
CA THR A 178 13.81 44.94 16.01
C THR A 178 14.07 43.47 15.73
N PHE A 179 13.49 42.56 16.51
CA PHE A 179 13.52 41.13 16.15
C PHE A 179 12.56 40.89 14.98
N PRO A 180 13.04 40.42 13.82
CA PRO A 180 12.16 40.07 12.71
C PRO A 180 11.32 38.87 13.10
N GLN A 181 10.04 38.86 12.76
CA GLN A 181 9.18 37.70 12.98
C GLN A 181 9.52 36.57 12.00
N PHE A 182 9.33 35.33 12.44
CA PHE A 182 9.49 34.14 11.60
C PHE A 182 8.47 34.16 10.44
N LYS A 183 8.95 34.18 9.20
CA LYS A 183 8.10 34.23 7.99
C LYS A 183 7.98 32.82 7.39
N SER A 184 6.85 32.17 7.59
CA SER A 184 6.48 30.96 6.85
C SER A 184 6.04 31.34 5.43
N SER A 185 6.66 30.78 4.39
CA SER A 185 6.29 31.03 3.00
C SER A 185 4.99 30.31 2.63
N SER A 186 3.86 30.84 3.07
CA SER A 186 2.63 30.84 2.28
C SER A 186 2.57 32.19 1.56
N SER A 187 2.61 32.22 0.23
CA SER A 187 2.31 33.45 -0.51
C SER A 187 0.82 33.78 -0.34
N GLY A 188 0.53 34.56 0.70
CA GLY A 188 -0.78 35.13 1.00
C GLY A 188 -0.99 36.47 0.29
N ILE A 189 -2.21 36.63 -0.21
CA ILE A 189 -2.77 37.74 -0.98
C ILE A 189 -2.64 39.08 -0.21
N SER A 190 -2.43 40.20 -0.90
CA SER A 190 -2.12 41.51 -0.29
C SER A 190 -3.21 42.03 0.66
N GLY A 191 -2.78 42.75 1.71
CA GLY A 191 -3.62 43.17 2.85
C GLY A 191 -4.84 44.04 2.54
N GLY A 192 -4.93 44.62 1.34
CA GLY A 192 -6.16 45.30 0.88
C GLY A 192 -7.31 44.32 0.61
N VAL A 193 -6.99 43.11 0.15
CA VAL A 193 -7.96 42.04 -0.09
C VAL A 193 -8.39 41.38 1.23
N ILE A 194 -7.50 41.27 2.22
CA ILE A 194 -7.82 40.70 3.54
C ILE A 194 -8.73 41.62 4.35
N ALA A 195 -8.52 42.94 4.30
CA ALA A 195 -9.44 43.91 4.91
C ALA A 195 -10.82 43.86 4.23
N GLY A 196 -10.85 43.74 2.89
CA GLY A 196 -12.09 43.56 2.12
C GLY A 196 -12.81 42.23 2.41
N LEU A 197 -12.07 41.11 2.53
CA LEU A 197 -12.61 39.77 2.79
C LEU A 197 -13.02 39.57 4.26
N SER A 198 -12.38 40.25 5.22
CA SER A 198 -12.78 40.20 6.63
C SER A 198 -14.04 41.02 6.86
N VAL A 199 -14.16 42.18 6.21
CA VAL A 199 -15.39 42.98 6.25
C VAL A 199 -16.51 42.27 5.48
N ALA A 200 -16.23 41.66 4.33
CA ALA A 200 -17.21 40.87 3.57
C ALA A 200 -17.59 39.55 4.26
N GLY A 201 -16.67 38.92 5.01
CA GLY A 201 -16.89 37.71 5.78
C GLY A 201 -17.72 37.97 7.04
N VAL A 202 -17.43 39.07 7.76
CA VAL A 202 -18.24 39.51 8.90
C VAL A 202 -19.60 40.04 8.43
N ALA A 203 -19.65 40.83 7.35
CA ALA A 203 -20.90 41.27 6.76
C ALA A 203 -21.69 40.09 6.18
N GLY A 204 -21.03 39.08 5.60
CA GLY A 204 -21.64 37.87 5.08
C GLY A 204 -22.16 36.96 6.20
N ALA A 205 -21.41 36.81 7.30
CA ALA A 205 -21.87 36.08 8.48
C ALA A 205 -23.02 36.80 9.19
N LEU A 206 -22.96 38.14 9.30
CA LEU A 206 -24.05 38.96 9.83
C LEU A 206 -25.26 38.96 8.90
N PHE A 207 -25.06 38.94 7.58
CA PHE A 207 -26.13 38.81 6.59
C PHE A 207 -26.76 37.42 6.63
N LEU A 208 -25.96 36.35 6.74
CA LEU A 208 -26.46 34.99 6.91
C LEU A 208 -27.19 34.82 8.25
N ALA A 209 -26.68 35.41 9.35
CA ALA A 209 -27.36 35.43 10.64
C ALA A 209 -28.66 36.25 10.58
N ALA A 210 -28.68 37.37 9.85
CA ALA A 210 -29.88 38.17 9.62
C ALA A 210 -30.88 37.45 8.69
N CYS A 211 -30.42 36.74 7.66
CA CYS A 211 -31.24 35.90 6.80
C CYS A 211 -31.82 34.71 7.58
N PHE A 212 -31.01 34.04 8.43
CA PHE A 212 -31.49 33.01 9.34
C PHE A 212 -32.50 33.59 10.34
N TYR A 213 -32.24 34.77 10.92
CA TYR A 213 -33.16 35.44 11.81
C TYR A 213 -34.47 35.81 11.11
N VAL A 214 -34.43 36.34 9.87
CA VAL A 214 -35.61 36.67 9.07
C VAL A 214 -36.36 35.41 8.63
N VAL A 215 -35.68 34.33 8.24
CA VAL A 215 -36.30 33.04 7.88
C VAL A 215 -36.93 32.39 9.11
N PHE A 216 -36.29 32.46 10.28
CA PHE A 216 -36.83 31.92 11.52
C PHE A 216 -37.97 32.79 12.07
N TYR A 217 -37.91 34.11 11.92
CA TYR A 217 -38.97 35.05 12.30
C TYR A 217 -40.16 34.95 11.34
N ARG A 218 -39.93 34.73 10.03
CA ARG A 218 -40.98 34.41 9.06
C ARG A 218 -41.59 33.04 9.31
N ARG A 219 -40.80 32.03 9.65
CA ARG A 219 -41.31 30.70 10.07
C ARG A 219 -42.10 30.77 11.37
N LYS A 220 -41.67 31.60 12.34
CA LYS A 220 -42.45 31.85 13.56
C LYS A 220 -43.76 32.59 13.27
N LYS A 221 -43.77 33.54 12.33
CA LYS A 221 -45.00 34.24 11.91
C LYS A 221 -45.96 33.35 11.10
N VAL A 222 -45.46 32.35 10.39
CA VAL A 222 -46.28 31.32 9.72
C VAL A 222 -46.82 30.28 10.72
N VAL A 223 -46.07 29.98 11.78
CA VAL A 223 -46.52 29.07 12.85
C VAL A 223 -47.48 29.75 13.84
N GLU A 224 -47.31 31.04 14.15
CA GLU A 224 -48.28 31.83 14.95
C GLU A 224 -49.53 32.25 14.15
N GLY A 225 -49.47 32.27 12.81
CA GLY A 225 -50.63 32.50 11.95
C GLY A 225 -51.49 31.25 11.70
N SER A 226 -50.96 30.04 11.94
CA SER A 226 -51.67 28.77 11.71
C SER A 226 -52.23 28.13 12.99
N LEU A 227 -52.00 28.74 14.16
CA LEU A 227 -52.43 28.27 15.48
C LEU A 227 -53.60 29.07 16.08
N LEU A 228 -54.24 29.94 15.28
CA LEU A 228 -55.39 30.75 15.66
C LEU A 228 -56.65 30.41 14.83
N HIS A 229 -56.77 29.17 14.36
CA HIS A 229 -57.99 28.71 13.69
C HIS A 229 -58.31 27.23 13.94
N THR A 230 -58.23 26.76 15.19
CA THR A 230 -58.95 25.53 15.60
C THR A 230 -58.99 25.44 17.13
N ALA A 231 -59.96 26.12 17.74
CA ALA A 231 -60.60 25.72 18.99
C ALA A 231 -61.94 26.47 19.10
N PHE A 232 -62.99 25.76 19.54
CA PHE A 232 -64.44 26.04 19.46
C PHE A 232 -65.04 25.62 18.10
N ASP A 233 -65.97 24.68 18.00
CA ASP A 233 -67.00 24.23 18.96
C ASP A 233 -67.24 22.72 18.89
N ASP A 234 -67.54 22.14 20.05
CA ASP A 234 -68.05 20.79 20.22
C ASP A 234 -69.33 20.90 21.06
N LYS A 235 -70.51 20.69 20.44
CA LYS A 235 -71.75 20.33 21.16
C LYS A 235 -72.66 19.45 20.29
N ALA A 236 -73.02 18.33 20.92
CA ALA A 236 -73.97 17.30 20.51
C ALA A 236 -75.38 17.79 20.16
N VAL A 237 -76.16 16.94 19.46
CA VAL A 237 -77.45 16.39 19.90
C VAL A 237 -77.98 15.34 18.91
N GLU A 238 -78.72 14.39 19.47
CA GLU A 238 -79.26 13.11 19.00
C GLU A 238 -80.29 13.12 17.84
N HIS A 239 -80.53 11.88 17.36
CA HIS A 239 -81.81 11.27 16.94
C HIS A 239 -82.43 11.63 15.57
N ARG A 240 -82.51 10.62 14.66
CA ARG A 240 -83.71 9.77 14.50
C ARG A 240 -83.57 8.63 13.46
N HIS A 241 -84.02 7.46 13.91
CA HIS A 241 -84.55 6.26 13.25
C HIS A 241 -84.69 6.14 11.72
N GLY A 242 -84.23 4.98 11.21
CA GLY A 242 -85.15 3.87 10.89
C GLY A 242 -85.41 3.56 9.40
N PRO A 243 -85.85 2.31 9.07
CA PRO A 243 -85.09 1.43 8.18
C PRO A 243 -85.92 0.72 7.08
N GLY A 244 -85.25 -0.13 6.29
CA GLY A 244 -85.85 -1.25 5.52
C GLY A 244 -85.41 -1.28 4.05
N SER A 245 -85.20 -2.41 3.37
CA SER A 245 -85.32 -3.83 3.70
C SER A 245 -84.90 -4.66 2.47
N ASN A 246 -84.34 -5.86 2.70
CA ASN A 246 -84.41 -7.10 1.89
C ASN A 246 -83.76 -7.16 0.49
N LEU A 247 -82.84 -8.12 0.27
CA LEU A 247 -83.21 -9.46 -0.22
C LEU A 247 -82.03 -10.47 -0.09
N GLU A 248 -82.38 -11.69 0.30
CA GLU A 248 -81.57 -12.86 0.64
C GLU A 248 -81.30 -13.82 -0.56
N LYS A 249 -80.23 -14.64 -0.43
CA LYS A 249 -80.05 -16.07 -0.85
C LYS A 249 -79.97 -16.37 -2.37
N THR A 250 -79.27 -17.37 -2.92
CA THR A 250 -78.50 -18.62 -2.57
C THR A 250 -77.90 -19.11 -3.92
N SER A 251 -76.75 -19.80 -4.09
CA SER A 251 -76.45 -21.22 -3.79
C SER A 251 -75.08 -21.64 -4.40
N GLU A 252 -74.30 -22.48 -3.70
CA GLU A 252 -73.12 -23.27 -4.19
C GLU A 252 -73.56 -24.61 -4.86
N PRO A 253 -72.70 -25.61 -5.27
CA PRO A 253 -71.21 -25.74 -5.35
C PRO A 253 -70.64 -26.32 -6.70
N GLY A 254 -69.30 -26.47 -6.80
CA GLY A 254 -68.45 -26.72 -8.03
C GLY A 254 -68.43 -28.15 -8.62
N PRO A 255 -67.31 -28.70 -9.18
CA PRO A 255 -65.96 -28.16 -9.49
C PRO A 255 -65.27 -28.68 -10.82
N ILE A 256 -64.04 -28.17 -11.08
CA ILE A 256 -62.86 -28.69 -11.84
C ILE A 256 -62.68 -28.56 -13.39
N ILE A 257 -61.47 -28.06 -13.73
CA ILE A 257 -60.55 -28.19 -14.90
C ILE A 257 -60.83 -27.39 -16.18
N SER A 258 -60.10 -26.29 -16.38
CA SER A 258 -59.54 -25.93 -17.70
C SER A 258 -58.39 -24.91 -17.60
N GLY A 259 -57.39 -25.10 -18.46
CA GLY A 259 -56.28 -24.17 -18.73
C GLY A 259 -54.96 -24.58 -18.06
N ALA A 260 -53.77 -24.42 -18.62
CA ALA A 260 -53.28 -24.04 -19.95
C ALA A 260 -51.77 -24.41 -19.96
N SER A 261 -51.14 -24.38 -21.14
CA SER A 261 -49.74 -24.72 -21.48
C SER A 261 -48.62 -24.46 -20.45
N PRO A 262 -47.50 -25.23 -20.54
CA PRO A 262 -46.42 -25.24 -19.56
C PRO A 262 -45.59 -23.95 -19.62
N GLY A 263 -45.89 -23.03 -18.71
CA GLY A 263 -44.99 -21.93 -18.35
C GLY A 263 -43.78 -22.47 -17.60
N LEU A 264 -42.61 -21.93 -17.92
CA LEU A 264 -41.29 -22.28 -17.42
C LEU A 264 -41.16 -21.98 -15.91
N THR A 265 -41.82 -22.73 -15.04
CA THR A 265 -41.69 -22.61 -13.58
C THR A 265 -40.60 -23.55 -13.08
N GLY A 266 -39.46 -22.97 -12.68
CA GLY A 266 -38.41 -23.75 -12.01
C GLY A 266 -37.00 -23.18 -12.14
N ILE A 267 -36.81 -21.88 -11.86
CA ILE A 267 -35.46 -21.35 -11.58
C ILE A 267 -35.57 -20.47 -10.33
N THR A 268 -35.55 -21.09 -9.16
CA THR A 268 -35.36 -20.39 -7.88
C THR A 268 -33.86 -20.07 -7.75
N VAL A 269 -33.49 -18.80 -7.85
CA VAL A 269 -32.11 -18.34 -7.62
C VAL A 269 -32.06 -17.54 -6.32
N ASP A 270 -31.54 -18.17 -5.27
CA ASP A 270 -31.19 -17.48 -4.02
C ASP A 270 -30.03 -16.50 -4.26
N LYS A 271 -30.08 -15.33 -3.58
CA LYS A 271 -29.05 -14.25 -3.48
C LYS A 271 -29.22 -12.96 -4.32
N SER A 272 -30.33 -12.69 -4.99
CA SER A 272 -30.58 -11.38 -5.65
C SER A 272 -32.03 -10.92 -5.56
N VAL A 273 -32.29 -9.62 -5.41
CA VAL A 273 -33.67 -9.08 -5.29
C VAL A 273 -34.46 -9.39 -6.58
N GLU A 274 -35.61 -10.02 -6.43
CA GLU A 274 -36.52 -10.25 -7.56
C GLU A 274 -37.45 -9.03 -7.68
N PHE A 275 -37.44 -8.39 -8.84
CA PHE A 275 -38.27 -7.24 -9.16
C PHE A 275 -39.46 -7.68 -10.03
N SER A 276 -40.60 -7.01 -9.89
CA SER A 276 -41.74 -7.20 -10.79
C SER A 276 -41.52 -6.47 -12.12
N TYR A 277 -42.19 -6.94 -13.18
CA TYR A 277 -42.15 -6.26 -14.48
C TYR A 277 -42.65 -4.81 -14.36
N GLU A 278 -43.75 -4.60 -13.64
CA GLU A 278 -44.40 -3.29 -13.46
C GLU A 278 -43.47 -2.29 -12.79
N GLU A 279 -42.71 -2.73 -11.80
CA GLU A 279 -41.75 -1.86 -11.09
C GLU A 279 -40.64 -1.39 -12.05
N LEU A 280 -40.09 -2.30 -12.87
CA LEU A 280 -39.05 -1.97 -13.85
C LEU A 280 -39.59 -1.11 -15.00
N ALA A 281 -40.80 -1.40 -15.48
CA ALA A 281 -41.46 -0.61 -16.52
C ALA A 281 -41.74 0.81 -16.01
N MET A 282 -42.24 0.97 -14.79
CA MET A 282 -42.48 2.30 -14.20
C MET A 282 -41.17 3.09 -14.04
N ALA A 283 -40.11 2.46 -13.53
CA ALA A 283 -38.83 3.12 -13.30
C ALA A 283 -38.10 3.51 -14.59
N THR A 284 -38.39 2.82 -15.72
CA THR A 284 -37.80 3.09 -17.04
C THR A 284 -38.72 3.91 -17.95
N ASN A 285 -39.89 4.34 -17.48
CA ASN A 285 -40.95 4.96 -18.29
C ASN A 285 -41.30 4.08 -19.50
N ASP A 286 -41.69 2.84 -19.21
CA ASP A 286 -42.02 1.75 -20.14
C ASP A 286 -40.89 1.47 -21.16
N PHE A 287 -39.66 1.35 -20.64
CA PHE A 287 -38.45 1.11 -21.45
C PHE A 287 -38.30 2.11 -22.60
N SER A 288 -38.62 3.38 -22.32
CA SER A 288 -38.56 4.47 -23.30
C SER A 288 -37.17 4.56 -23.93
N MET A 289 -37.15 4.85 -25.22
CA MET A 289 -35.92 5.10 -25.96
C MET A 289 -35.10 6.27 -25.40
N ALA A 290 -35.75 7.22 -24.71
CA ALA A 290 -35.06 8.31 -24.03
C ALA A 290 -34.18 7.83 -22.87
N ASN A 291 -34.50 6.68 -22.27
CA ASN A 291 -33.75 6.07 -21.18
C ASN A 291 -32.77 5.00 -21.65
N LYS A 292 -32.70 4.69 -22.95
CA LYS A 292 -31.78 3.67 -23.46
C LYS A 292 -30.35 4.20 -23.42
N ILE A 293 -29.49 3.56 -22.64
CA ILE A 293 -28.08 3.95 -22.44
C ILE A 293 -27.10 3.05 -23.20
N GLY A 294 -27.56 1.89 -23.68
CA GLY A 294 -26.72 0.98 -24.45
C GLY A 294 -27.48 -0.14 -25.13
N GLN A 295 -26.80 -0.83 -26.03
CA GLN A 295 -27.27 -2.06 -26.67
C GLN A 295 -26.10 -3.03 -26.79
N GLY A 296 -26.22 -4.18 -26.12
CA GLY A 296 -25.24 -5.27 -26.19
C GLY A 296 -25.68 -6.38 -27.12
N GLY A 297 -24.87 -7.44 -27.22
CA GLY A 297 -25.17 -8.62 -28.05
C GLY A 297 -26.38 -9.43 -27.58
N PHE A 298 -26.76 -9.29 -26.30
CA PHE A 298 -27.82 -10.08 -25.66
C PHE A 298 -29.03 -9.26 -25.21
N GLY A 299 -29.06 -7.95 -25.48
CA GLY A 299 -30.15 -7.10 -24.99
C GLY A 299 -29.90 -5.60 -25.06
N SER A 300 -30.91 -4.82 -24.65
CA SER A 300 -30.83 -3.36 -24.52
C SER A 300 -30.71 -2.95 -23.05
N VAL A 301 -29.94 -1.91 -22.77
CA VAL A 301 -29.72 -1.39 -21.41
C VAL A 301 -30.38 -0.03 -21.25
N TYR A 302 -31.14 0.14 -20.17
CA TYR A 302 -31.89 1.34 -19.85
C TYR A 302 -31.45 1.92 -18.51
N TYR A 303 -31.38 3.25 -18.42
CA TYR A 303 -31.26 3.96 -17.16
C TYR A 303 -32.61 3.96 -16.43
N ALA A 304 -32.57 3.83 -15.11
CA ALA A 304 -33.73 3.95 -14.24
C ALA A 304 -33.34 4.55 -12.88
N GLU A 305 -34.32 5.17 -12.22
CA GLU A 305 -34.25 5.49 -10.81
C GLU A 305 -35.20 4.56 -10.06
N LEU A 306 -34.63 3.55 -9.40
CA LEU A 306 -35.36 2.44 -8.79
C LEU A 306 -35.22 2.55 -7.27
N ARG A 307 -36.34 2.76 -6.57
CA ARG A 307 -36.38 2.94 -5.10
C ARG A 307 -35.45 4.05 -4.57
N GLY A 308 -35.27 5.12 -5.35
CA GLY A 308 -34.39 6.25 -5.00
C GLY A 308 -32.90 6.03 -5.31
N GLU A 309 -32.54 4.92 -5.96
CA GLU A 309 -31.18 4.61 -6.39
C GLU A 309 -31.08 4.57 -7.91
N LYS A 310 -29.93 4.99 -8.46
CA LYS A 310 -29.68 4.92 -9.90
C LYS A 310 -29.32 3.50 -10.32
N ALA A 311 -30.01 2.97 -11.33
CA ALA A 311 -29.83 1.61 -11.82
C ALA A 311 -29.71 1.54 -13.34
N ALA A 312 -29.02 0.51 -13.82
CA ALA A 312 -28.98 0.12 -15.22
C ALA A 312 -29.75 -1.21 -15.39
N ILE A 313 -30.84 -1.17 -16.14
CA ILE A 313 -31.72 -2.33 -16.38
C ILE A 313 -31.40 -2.89 -17.77
N LYS A 314 -30.79 -4.07 -17.81
CA LYS A 314 -30.51 -4.82 -19.04
C LYS A 314 -31.70 -5.73 -19.34
N LYS A 315 -32.49 -5.36 -20.35
CA LYS A 315 -33.56 -6.17 -20.92
C LYS A 315 -32.96 -7.17 -21.91
N MET A 316 -32.95 -8.45 -21.54
CA MET A 316 -32.36 -9.52 -22.33
C MET A 316 -33.31 -9.98 -23.44
N ASP A 317 -32.75 -10.45 -24.55
CA ASP A 317 -33.51 -11.18 -25.56
C ASP A 317 -33.98 -12.53 -24.95
N MET A 318 -35.20 -12.96 -25.28
CA MET A 318 -35.76 -14.23 -24.84
C MET A 318 -34.93 -15.44 -25.28
N GLN A 319 -34.16 -15.29 -26.37
CA GLN A 319 -33.26 -16.33 -26.87
C GLN A 319 -31.94 -16.42 -26.07
N ALA A 320 -31.63 -15.42 -25.22
CA ALA A 320 -30.39 -15.32 -24.43
C ALA A 320 -30.54 -15.83 -22.98
N SER A 321 -31.42 -16.82 -22.76
CA SER A 321 -31.71 -17.36 -21.42
C SER A 321 -30.50 -18.05 -20.78
N LYS A 322 -29.60 -18.64 -21.57
CA LYS A 322 -28.36 -19.26 -21.06
C LYS A 322 -27.38 -18.20 -20.54
N GLU A 323 -27.22 -17.11 -21.28
CA GLU A 323 -26.37 -15.98 -20.92
C GLU A 323 -26.93 -15.24 -19.71
N PHE A 324 -28.26 -15.08 -19.63
CA PHE A 324 -28.94 -14.58 -18.43
C PHE A 324 -28.62 -15.41 -17.18
N LEU A 325 -28.76 -16.73 -17.27
CA LEU A 325 -28.46 -17.63 -16.13
C LEU A 325 -26.98 -17.65 -15.77
N ALA A 326 -26.08 -17.58 -16.76
CA ALA A 326 -24.65 -17.49 -16.52
C ALA A 326 -24.31 -16.20 -15.75
N GLU A 327 -24.78 -15.06 -16.24
CA GLU A 327 -24.54 -13.75 -15.62
C GLU A 327 -25.12 -13.67 -14.20
N LEU A 328 -26.36 -14.14 -14.02
CA LEU A 328 -27.03 -14.22 -12.72
C LEU A 328 -26.27 -15.14 -11.74
N LYS A 329 -25.81 -16.31 -12.19
CA LYS A 329 -25.04 -17.25 -11.35
C LYS A 329 -23.71 -16.65 -10.89
N VAL A 330 -23.03 -15.92 -11.75
CA VAL A 330 -21.71 -15.33 -11.45
C VAL A 330 -21.88 -14.18 -10.47
N LEU A 331 -22.72 -13.20 -10.82
CA LEU A 331 -22.81 -11.93 -10.10
C LEU A 331 -23.57 -12.01 -8.76
N THR A 332 -24.22 -13.15 -8.48
CA THR A 332 -24.71 -13.51 -7.14
C THR A 332 -23.62 -14.05 -6.21
N HIS A 333 -22.44 -14.39 -6.76
CA HIS A 333 -21.33 -15.02 -6.02
C HIS A 333 -20.05 -14.20 -6.03
N VAL A 334 -19.89 -13.25 -6.96
CA VAL A 334 -18.69 -12.41 -7.09
C VAL A 334 -19.00 -10.97 -6.69
N HIS A 335 -18.27 -10.45 -5.69
CA HIS A 335 -18.41 -9.07 -5.22
C HIS A 335 -17.03 -8.43 -5.04
N HIS A 336 -16.74 -7.44 -5.87
CA HIS A 336 -15.45 -6.78 -5.90
C HIS A 336 -15.58 -5.35 -6.44
N LEU A 337 -14.75 -4.43 -5.94
CA LEU A 337 -14.78 -3.00 -6.30
C LEU A 337 -14.71 -2.76 -7.81
N ASN A 338 -13.83 -3.47 -8.50
CA ASN A 338 -13.61 -3.35 -9.94
C ASN A 338 -14.49 -4.28 -10.79
N LEU A 339 -15.59 -4.80 -10.24
CA LEU A 339 -16.63 -5.49 -10.99
C LEU A 339 -17.95 -4.72 -10.85
N VAL A 340 -18.81 -4.80 -11.88
CA VAL A 340 -20.16 -4.23 -11.80
C VAL A 340 -21.04 -5.07 -10.90
N ARG A 341 -21.70 -4.42 -9.94
CA ARG A 341 -22.58 -5.08 -8.98
C ARG A 341 -23.98 -5.33 -9.55
N LEU A 342 -24.45 -6.57 -9.46
CA LEU A 342 -25.85 -6.91 -9.66
C LEU A 342 -26.67 -6.51 -8.42
N ILE A 343 -27.76 -5.80 -8.64
CA ILE A 343 -28.76 -5.42 -7.62
C ILE A 343 -29.86 -6.48 -7.55
N GLY A 344 -30.31 -6.96 -8.71
CA GLY A 344 -31.39 -7.93 -8.77
C GLY A 344 -31.74 -8.37 -10.20
N TYR A 345 -32.85 -9.07 -10.34
CA TYR A 345 -33.32 -9.60 -11.61
C TYR A 345 -34.85 -9.60 -11.69
N CYS A 346 -35.39 -9.78 -12.89
CA CYS A 346 -36.81 -10.04 -13.12
C CYS A 346 -36.94 -11.12 -14.20
N VAL A 347 -37.84 -12.07 -14.01
CA VAL A 347 -38.16 -13.13 -14.98
C VAL A 347 -39.63 -13.08 -15.43
N GLU A 348 -40.39 -12.10 -14.95
CA GLU A 348 -41.80 -11.91 -15.26
C GLU A 348 -41.96 -11.21 -16.61
N GLY A 349 -42.60 -11.89 -17.57
CA GLY A 349 -42.87 -11.39 -18.92
C GLY A 349 -41.66 -11.21 -19.83
N SER A 350 -40.47 -10.91 -19.29
CA SER A 350 -39.17 -10.84 -19.97
C SER A 350 -38.03 -11.04 -18.96
N LEU A 351 -36.83 -11.34 -19.46
CA LEU A 351 -35.64 -11.53 -18.64
C LEU A 351 -34.91 -10.19 -18.44
N PHE A 352 -34.74 -9.75 -17.20
CA PHE A 352 -34.04 -8.51 -16.85
C PHE A 352 -32.98 -8.72 -15.80
N LEU A 353 -31.86 -8.03 -15.96
CA LEU A 353 -30.82 -7.90 -14.93
C LEU A 353 -30.71 -6.42 -14.54
N VAL A 354 -30.73 -6.17 -13.23
CA VAL A 354 -30.69 -4.82 -12.65
C VAL A 354 -29.33 -4.61 -12.02
N TYR A 355 -28.56 -3.66 -12.55
CA TYR A 355 -27.21 -3.33 -12.11
C TYR A 355 -27.16 -1.98 -11.40
N GLU A 356 -26.09 -1.77 -10.64
CA GLU A 356 -25.68 -0.41 -10.32
C GLU A 356 -25.42 0.40 -11.60
N PHE A 357 -25.86 1.66 -11.62
CA PHE A 357 -25.54 2.55 -12.73
C PHE A 357 -24.12 3.11 -12.56
N ILE A 358 -23.24 2.88 -13.54
CA ILE A 358 -21.88 3.39 -13.55
C ILE A 358 -21.80 4.68 -14.36
N GLU A 359 -21.39 5.78 -13.72
CA GLU A 359 -21.39 7.11 -14.32
C GLU A 359 -20.14 7.34 -15.17
N ASN A 360 -20.30 7.81 -16.42
CA ASN A 360 -19.27 8.05 -17.46
C ASN A 360 -19.18 7.00 -18.58
N GLY A 361 -20.02 5.96 -18.57
CA GLY A 361 -20.12 5.02 -19.70
C GLY A 361 -18.94 4.04 -19.80
N ASN A 362 -18.63 3.56 -21.01
CA ASN A 362 -17.58 2.54 -21.21
C ASN A 362 -16.27 3.11 -21.78
N LEU A 363 -15.16 2.42 -21.52
CA LEU A 363 -13.81 2.79 -21.94
C LEU A 363 -13.71 2.99 -23.46
N GLY A 364 -14.38 2.16 -24.26
CA GLY A 364 -14.39 2.30 -25.72
C GLY A 364 -14.90 3.66 -26.19
N GLN A 365 -15.92 4.22 -25.54
CA GLN A 365 -16.48 5.55 -25.84
C GLN A 365 -15.47 6.67 -25.52
N HIS A 366 -14.76 6.57 -24.40
CA HIS A 366 -13.69 7.50 -24.03
C HIS A 366 -12.50 7.45 -25.01
N LEU A 367 -12.15 6.25 -25.48
CA LEU A 367 -11.06 6.08 -26.44
C LEU A 367 -11.45 6.54 -27.86
N ARG A 368 -12.70 6.48 -28.31
CA ARG A 368 -13.03 6.70 -29.74
C ARG A 368 -14.05 7.79 -30.05
N GLY A 369 -14.49 8.54 -29.04
CA GLY A 369 -15.17 9.83 -29.23
C GLY A 369 -16.69 9.72 -29.24
N SER A 370 -17.29 10.04 -28.09
CA SER A 370 -18.70 10.42 -27.94
C SER A 370 -18.86 11.87 -27.45
N GLY A 371 -17.86 12.73 -27.68
CA GLY A 371 -17.81 14.10 -27.14
C GLY A 371 -17.22 14.22 -25.74
N ASN A 372 -16.63 13.15 -25.21
CA ASN A 372 -15.90 13.17 -23.93
C ASN A 372 -14.44 13.64 -24.15
N GLU A 373 -13.88 14.32 -23.15
CA GLU A 373 -12.46 14.68 -23.12
C GLU A 373 -11.58 13.41 -23.18
N PRO A 374 -10.42 13.46 -23.87
CA PRO A 374 -9.48 12.34 -23.89
C PRO A 374 -9.03 11.96 -22.46
N LEU A 375 -9.01 10.66 -22.15
CA LEU A 375 -8.48 10.18 -20.88
C LEU A 375 -6.97 10.48 -20.79
N PRO A 376 -6.50 11.17 -19.73
CA PRO A 376 -5.08 11.39 -19.47
C PRO A 376 -4.32 10.08 -19.34
N TRP A 377 -3.01 10.09 -19.60
CA TRP A 377 -2.19 8.87 -19.54
C TRP A 377 -2.24 8.17 -18.18
N SER A 378 -2.14 8.93 -17.08
CA SER A 378 -2.24 8.38 -15.71
C SER A 378 -3.58 7.65 -15.48
N SER A 379 -4.68 8.22 -15.98
CA SER A 379 -6.01 7.60 -15.92
C SER A 379 -6.07 6.30 -16.73
N ARG A 380 -5.41 6.24 -17.89
CA ARG A 380 -5.33 5.01 -18.70
C ARG A 380 -4.58 3.89 -17.98
N VAL A 381 -3.43 4.22 -17.37
CA VAL A 381 -2.66 3.27 -16.53
C VAL A 381 -3.50 2.80 -15.36
N GLN A 382 -4.25 3.72 -14.73
CA GLN A 382 -5.09 3.39 -13.60
C GLN A 382 -6.28 2.49 -13.98
N ILE A 383 -6.91 2.74 -15.13
CA ILE A 383 -7.98 1.91 -15.69
C ILE A 383 -7.49 0.50 -16.03
N ALA A 384 -6.27 0.39 -16.58
CA ALA A 384 -5.62 -0.91 -16.80
C ALA A 384 -5.44 -1.67 -15.48
N LEU A 385 -4.91 -1.01 -14.46
CA LEU A 385 -4.71 -1.60 -13.13
C LEU A 385 -6.03 -2.05 -12.47
N ASP A 386 -7.06 -1.22 -12.55
CA ASP A 386 -8.39 -1.55 -12.00
C ASP A 386 -9.03 -2.74 -12.70
N SER A 387 -8.96 -2.77 -14.03
CA SER A 387 -9.46 -3.89 -14.83
C SER A 387 -8.69 -5.18 -14.49
N ALA A 388 -7.36 -5.08 -14.31
CA ALA A 388 -6.52 -6.20 -13.93
C ALA A 388 -6.89 -6.77 -12.55
N ARG A 389 -7.22 -5.91 -11.57
CA ARG A 389 -7.67 -6.33 -10.23
C ARG A 389 -9.01 -7.06 -10.26
N GLY A 390 -9.97 -6.56 -11.04
CA GLY A 390 -11.25 -7.23 -11.24
C GLY A 390 -11.08 -8.65 -11.82
N LEU A 391 -10.18 -8.78 -12.79
CA LEU A 391 -9.82 -10.06 -13.40
C LEU A 391 -9.04 -11.00 -12.46
N GLU A 392 -8.07 -10.47 -11.71
CA GLU A 392 -7.33 -11.23 -10.69
C GLU A 392 -8.28 -11.82 -9.63
N TYR A 393 -9.28 -11.06 -9.19
CA TYR A 393 -10.28 -11.55 -8.23
C TYR A 393 -11.02 -12.79 -8.76
N ILE A 394 -11.57 -12.73 -9.98
CA ILE A 394 -12.36 -13.83 -10.55
C ILE A 394 -11.50 -15.03 -10.99
N HIS A 395 -10.20 -14.82 -11.26
CA HIS A 395 -9.28 -15.89 -11.62
C HIS A 395 -8.64 -16.58 -10.42
N GLU A 396 -8.33 -15.85 -9.35
CA GLU A 396 -7.40 -16.30 -8.32
C GLU A 396 -7.96 -16.28 -6.89
N HIS A 397 -9.08 -15.59 -6.64
CA HIS A 397 -9.65 -15.38 -5.30
C HIS A 397 -11.06 -15.96 -5.11
N THR A 398 -11.62 -16.54 -6.17
CA THR A 398 -12.96 -17.16 -6.17
C THR A 398 -12.84 -18.67 -6.33
N VAL A 399 -13.72 -19.42 -5.67
CA VAL A 399 -13.92 -20.85 -5.91
C VAL A 399 -15.43 -21.10 -6.08
N PRO A 400 -15.87 -21.65 -7.22
CA PRO A 400 -15.09 -22.02 -8.41
C PRO A 400 -14.44 -20.81 -9.13
N VAL A 401 -13.43 -21.07 -9.99
CA VAL A 401 -12.77 -20.03 -10.80
C VAL A 401 -13.67 -19.61 -11.96
N TYR A 402 -13.78 -18.31 -12.19
CA TYR A 402 -14.61 -17.72 -13.23
C TYR A 402 -13.75 -17.16 -14.38
N ILE A 403 -14.02 -17.59 -15.60
CA ILE A 403 -13.36 -17.11 -16.82
C ILE A 403 -14.36 -16.27 -17.61
N HIS A 404 -14.09 -14.97 -17.78
CA HIS A 404 -15.02 -13.98 -18.33
C HIS A 404 -15.33 -14.20 -19.82
N ARG A 405 -14.30 -14.48 -20.63
CA ARG A 405 -14.32 -14.77 -22.08
C ARG A 405 -14.75 -13.63 -23.02
N ASP A 406 -15.18 -12.49 -22.49
CA ASP A 406 -15.56 -11.32 -23.30
C ASP A 406 -14.97 -9.99 -22.78
N ILE A 407 -13.68 -10.01 -22.41
CA ILE A 407 -12.98 -8.79 -22.02
C ILE A 407 -12.70 -7.93 -23.25
N LYS A 408 -13.17 -6.69 -23.20
CA LYS A 408 -13.00 -5.67 -24.25
C LYS A 408 -13.27 -4.28 -23.68
N SER A 409 -12.82 -3.23 -24.35
CA SER A 409 -13.03 -1.84 -23.91
C SER A 409 -14.50 -1.44 -23.77
N ALA A 410 -15.43 -2.07 -24.50
CA ALA A 410 -16.87 -1.84 -24.34
C ALA A 410 -17.46 -2.42 -23.03
N ASN A 411 -16.79 -3.41 -22.44
CA ASN A 411 -17.21 -4.11 -21.21
C ASN A 411 -16.43 -3.61 -19.98
N ILE A 412 -15.64 -2.55 -20.11
CA ILE A 412 -14.96 -1.88 -19.01
C ILE A 412 -15.66 -0.53 -18.81
N LEU A 413 -16.46 -0.42 -17.76
CA LEU A 413 -17.17 0.81 -17.41
C LEU A 413 -16.30 1.71 -16.54
N ILE A 414 -16.44 3.02 -16.73
CA ILE A 414 -15.70 4.05 -16.01
C ILE A 414 -16.67 4.71 -15.06
N ASP A 415 -16.37 4.76 -13.76
CA ASP A 415 -17.22 5.41 -12.76
C ASP A 415 -16.97 6.93 -12.65
N LYS A 416 -17.74 7.60 -11.80
CA LYS A 416 -17.63 9.06 -11.56
C LYS A 416 -16.24 9.54 -11.12
N ASN A 417 -15.41 8.65 -10.57
CA ASN A 417 -14.06 8.92 -10.09
C ASN A 417 -13.00 8.45 -11.11
N PHE A 418 -13.41 8.14 -12.34
CA PHE A 418 -12.55 7.60 -13.40
C PHE A 418 -11.89 6.25 -13.03
N ARG A 419 -12.55 5.45 -12.18
CA ARG A 419 -12.12 4.08 -11.84
C ARG A 419 -12.81 3.07 -12.74
N ALA A 420 -12.14 1.97 -13.03
CA ALA A 420 -12.66 0.96 -13.94
C ALA A 420 -13.41 -0.17 -13.23
N LYS A 421 -14.51 -0.62 -13.84
CA LYS A 421 -15.30 -1.78 -13.44
C LYS A 421 -15.55 -2.69 -14.64
N VAL A 422 -15.20 -3.96 -14.52
CA VAL A 422 -15.48 -4.99 -15.54
C VAL A 422 -16.95 -5.41 -15.46
N ALA A 423 -17.59 -5.48 -16.62
CA ALA A 423 -19.02 -5.74 -16.80
C ALA A 423 -19.26 -6.85 -17.84
N ASP A 424 -20.53 -7.27 -17.95
CA ASP A 424 -21.04 -8.23 -18.95
C ASP A 424 -20.51 -9.67 -18.80
N PHE A 425 -21.01 -10.35 -17.77
CA PHE A 425 -20.62 -11.72 -17.42
C PHE A 425 -21.43 -12.79 -18.18
N GLY A 426 -22.22 -12.41 -19.19
CA GLY A 426 -23.11 -13.32 -19.93
C GLY A 426 -22.40 -14.48 -20.63
N LEU A 427 -21.10 -14.34 -20.91
CA LEU A 427 -20.27 -15.40 -21.50
C LEU A 427 -19.37 -16.11 -20.48
N THR A 428 -19.51 -15.85 -19.19
CA THR A 428 -18.61 -16.42 -18.17
C THR A 428 -18.76 -17.93 -18.07
N LYS A 429 -17.65 -18.62 -17.79
CA LYS A 429 -17.63 -20.07 -17.55
C LYS A 429 -16.94 -20.40 -16.23
N LEU A 430 -17.44 -21.45 -15.59
CA LEU A 430 -16.89 -22.03 -14.38
C LEU A 430 -15.88 -23.13 -14.69
N THR A 431 -14.76 -23.12 -13.99
CA THR A 431 -13.79 -24.22 -13.99
C THR A 431 -13.37 -24.54 -12.55
N GLU A 432 -13.25 -25.82 -12.23
CA GLU A 432 -12.65 -26.26 -10.96
C GLU A 432 -11.14 -26.02 -10.98
N VAL A 433 -10.57 -25.64 -9.83
CA VAL A 433 -9.13 -25.43 -9.67
C VAL A 433 -8.40 -26.74 -9.99
N GLY A 434 -7.54 -26.73 -11.02
CA GLY A 434 -6.73 -27.89 -11.40
C GLY A 434 -7.31 -28.80 -12.51
N SER A 435 -8.47 -28.47 -13.09
CA SER A 435 -9.02 -29.24 -14.23
C SER A 435 -8.47 -28.78 -15.59
N ALA A 436 -8.11 -29.74 -16.45
CA ALA A 436 -7.63 -29.51 -17.81
C ALA A 436 -8.69 -28.86 -18.74
N SER A 437 -8.24 -28.29 -19.87
CA SER A 437 -9.09 -27.53 -20.81
C SER A 437 -10.32 -28.33 -21.26
N LEU A 438 -11.50 -27.75 -21.04
CA LEU A 438 -12.77 -28.31 -21.51
C LEU A 438 -13.10 -27.72 -22.89
N HIS A 439 -13.17 -28.56 -23.92
CA HIS A 439 -13.67 -28.19 -25.25
C HIS A 439 -15.08 -27.63 -25.15
N THR A 440 -15.30 -26.37 -25.59
CA THR A 440 -16.63 -25.75 -25.56
C THR A 440 -16.95 -24.93 -26.79
N ARG A 441 -18.24 -24.59 -26.95
CA ARG A 441 -18.73 -23.68 -27.98
C ARG A 441 -17.90 -22.39 -27.96
N LEU A 442 -17.33 -22.06 -29.12
CA LEU A 442 -16.60 -20.83 -29.36
C LEU A 442 -17.55 -19.62 -29.22
N VAL A 443 -17.27 -18.77 -28.24
CA VAL A 443 -17.99 -17.52 -27.94
C VAL A 443 -17.01 -16.44 -27.51
N GLY A 444 -17.23 -15.19 -27.88
CA GLY A 444 -16.36 -14.05 -27.58
C GLY A 444 -16.33 -13.03 -28.72
N THR A 445 -15.65 -11.90 -28.51
CA THR A 445 -15.55 -10.84 -29.51
C THR A 445 -14.32 -11.02 -30.41
N PHE A 446 -14.52 -11.00 -31.73
CA PHE A 446 -13.42 -11.11 -32.72
C PHE A 446 -12.41 -9.96 -32.56
N GLY A 447 -11.11 -10.26 -32.66
CA GLY A 447 -10.02 -9.34 -32.32
C GLY A 447 -9.48 -9.45 -30.88
N TYR A 448 -10.30 -9.94 -29.94
CA TYR A 448 -9.89 -10.19 -28.54
C TYR A 448 -9.70 -11.68 -28.22
N MET A 449 -10.18 -12.57 -29.09
CA MET A 449 -10.03 -14.03 -28.90
C MET A 449 -8.60 -14.49 -29.20
N PRO A 450 -7.96 -15.28 -28.32
CA PRO A 450 -6.64 -15.82 -28.57
C PRO A 450 -6.67 -17.00 -29.58
N PRO A 451 -5.55 -17.27 -30.26
CA PRO A 451 -5.50 -18.24 -31.36
C PRO A 451 -5.84 -19.68 -30.93
N GLU A 452 -5.40 -20.12 -29.76
CA GLU A 452 -5.68 -21.48 -29.25
C GLU A 452 -7.18 -21.68 -28.98
N TYR A 453 -7.86 -20.66 -28.48
CA TYR A 453 -9.29 -20.73 -28.22
C TYR A 453 -10.08 -20.72 -29.53
N ALA A 454 -9.68 -19.86 -30.48
CA ALA A 454 -10.29 -19.81 -31.80
C ALA A 454 -10.10 -21.12 -32.60
N ARG A 455 -8.97 -21.79 -32.43
CA ARG A 455 -8.60 -22.99 -33.19
C ARG A 455 -9.06 -24.31 -32.55
N TYR A 456 -8.95 -24.42 -31.23
CA TYR A 456 -9.17 -25.67 -30.50
C TYR A 456 -10.33 -25.61 -29.49
N GLY A 457 -10.81 -24.40 -29.14
CA GLY A 457 -11.89 -24.23 -28.16
C GLY A 457 -11.45 -24.46 -26.71
N ASP A 458 -10.15 -24.45 -26.44
CA ASP A 458 -9.56 -24.63 -25.11
C ASP A 458 -9.89 -23.44 -24.21
N VAL A 459 -10.50 -23.69 -23.05
CA VAL A 459 -10.86 -22.64 -22.09
C VAL A 459 -9.94 -22.66 -20.88
N SER A 460 -9.31 -21.52 -20.61
CA SER A 460 -8.50 -21.27 -19.41
C SER A 460 -8.53 -19.78 -19.04
N PRO A 461 -8.11 -19.38 -17.83
CA PRO A 461 -7.97 -17.96 -17.45
C PRO A 461 -7.06 -17.16 -18.42
N LYS A 462 -6.16 -17.84 -19.15
CA LYS A 462 -5.25 -17.21 -20.12
C LYS A 462 -5.97 -16.60 -21.33
N ILE A 463 -7.25 -16.92 -21.55
CA ILE A 463 -8.08 -16.26 -22.57
C ILE A 463 -8.29 -14.79 -22.19
N ASP A 464 -8.70 -14.55 -20.95
CA ASP A 464 -8.95 -13.19 -20.46
C ASP A 464 -7.65 -12.39 -20.38
N VAL A 465 -6.51 -13.05 -20.09
CA VAL A 465 -5.18 -12.42 -20.10
C VAL A 465 -4.83 -11.91 -21.50
N TYR A 466 -5.09 -12.69 -22.56
CA TYR A 466 -4.85 -12.26 -23.94
C TYR A 466 -5.75 -11.07 -24.31
N ALA A 467 -7.05 -11.19 -24.03
CA ALA A 467 -8.01 -10.13 -24.29
C ALA A 467 -7.66 -8.83 -23.52
N PHE A 468 -7.17 -8.95 -22.30
CA PHE A 468 -6.64 -7.82 -21.52
C PHE A 468 -5.41 -7.19 -22.19
N GLY A 469 -4.50 -7.99 -22.75
CA GLY A 469 -3.38 -7.49 -23.55
C GLY A 469 -3.82 -6.66 -24.76
N VAL A 470 -4.90 -7.07 -25.43
CA VAL A 470 -5.52 -6.27 -26.51
C VAL A 470 -6.03 -4.94 -25.96
N VAL A 471 -6.73 -4.94 -24.81
CA VAL A 471 -7.20 -3.71 -24.15
C VAL A 471 -6.04 -2.77 -23.80
N LEU A 472 -4.89 -3.28 -23.36
CA LEU A 472 -3.70 -2.45 -23.12
C LEU A 472 -3.22 -1.75 -24.40
N TYR A 473 -3.20 -2.43 -25.55
CA TYR A 473 -2.91 -1.80 -26.83
C TYR A 473 -3.95 -0.75 -27.24
N GLU A 474 -5.23 -0.97 -26.92
CA GLU A 474 -6.29 0.02 -27.15
C GLU A 474 -6.09 1.26 -26.26
N LEU A 475 -5.68 1.08 -24.99
CA LEU A 475 -5.36 2.20 -24.10
C LEU A 475 -4.19 3.03 -24.62
N ILE A 476 -3.15 2.39 -25.19
CA ILE A 476 -2.01 3.11 -25.77
C ILE A 476 -2.41 3.90 -27.02
N SER A 477 -3.13 3.25 -27.94
CA SER A 477 -3.30 3.76 -29.30
C SER A 477 -4.64 4.43 -29.59
N ALA A 478 -5.64 4.20 -28.73
CA ALA A 478 -7.05 4.49 -29.00
C ALA A 478 -7.61 3.84 -30.29
N LYS A 479 -6.89 2.92 -30.93
CA LYS A 479 -7.32 2.17 -32.13
C LYS A 479 -8.17 0.96 -31.77
N GLU A 480 -9.11 0.60 -32.66
CA GLU A 480 -9.93 -0.60 -32.47
C GLU A 480 -9.07 -1.86 -32.56
N ALA A 481 -9.50 -2.94 -31.89
CA ALA A 481 -8.84 -4.25 -31.95
C ALA A 481 -8.63 -4.78 -33.39
N ILE A 482 -9.45 -4.32 -34.35
CA ILE A 482 -9.32 -4.59 -35.78
C ILE A 482 -9.17 -3.26 -36.52
N VAL A 483 -7.99 -3.02 -37.11
CA VAL A 483 -7.69 -1.77 -37.80
C VAL A 483 -8.01 -1.92 -39.29
N LYS A 484 -8.83 -1.01 -39.83
CA LYS A 484 -9.04 -0.88 -41.28
C LYS A 484 -8.00 0.08 -41.83
N THR A 485 -7.06 -0.41 -42.64
CA THR A 485 -6.11 0.44 -43.36
C THR A 485 -6.79 1.02 -44.60
N ASN A 486 -6.88 2.35 -44.67
CA ASN A 486 -7.23 3.04 -45.90
C ASN A 486 -5.95 3.29 -46.69
N GLU A 487 -5.71 2.46 -47.71
CA GLU A 487 -5.33 2.85 -49.07
C GLU A 487 -5.06 1.59 -49.92
N VAL A 488 -5.95 1.37 -50.89
CA VAL A 488 -5.81 0.51 -52.09
C VAL A 488 -5.94 -1.03 -51.93
N ILE A 489 -5.72 -1.65 -50.76
CA ILE A 489 -6.01 -3.09 -50.55
C ILE A 489 -6.72 -3.30 -49.20
N THR A 490 -7.87 -3.99 -49.21
CA THR A 490 -8.69 -4.30 -48.03
C THR A 490 -8.07 -5.45 -47.22
N GLU A 491 -6.95 -5.20 -46.54
CA GLU A 491 -6.42 -6.11 -45.52
C GLU A 491 -6.71 -5.55 -44.13
N SER A 492 -7.68 -6.15 -43.42
CA SER A 492 -7.92 -5.85 -42.01
C SER A 492 -6.78 -6.41 -41.17
N GLN A 493 -5.96 -5.55 -40.58
CA GLN A 493 -4.86 -5.96 -39.70
C GLN A 493 -5.30 -5.92 -38.24
N GLY A 494 -5.04 -6.99 -37.48
CA GLY A 494 -5.33 -7.04 -36.04
C GLY A 494 -4.37 -6.15 -35.25
N LEU A 495 -4.87 -5.47 -34.20
CA LEU A 495 -4.08 -4.53 -33.40
C LEU A 495 -2.83 -5.18 -32.78
N VAL A 496 -2.92 -6.44 -32.39
CA VAL A 496 -1.78 -7.23 -31.88
C VAL A 496 -0.66 -7.29 -32.91
N SER A 497 -0.95 -7.70 -34.14
CA SER A 497 0.05 -7.80 -35.21
C SER A 497 0.69 -6.44 -35.57
N LEU A 498 -0.06 -5.35 -35.44
CA LEU A 498 0.46 -4.00 -35.67
C LEU A 498 1.52 -3.63 -34.62
N PHE A 499 1.23 -3.88 -33.33
CA PHE A 499 2.20 -3.63 -32.26
C PHE A 499 3.39 -4.61 -32.30
N GLU A 500 3.16 -5.89 -32.58
CA GLU A 500 4.22 -6.89 -32.65
C GLU A 500 5.23 -6.60 -33.76
N SER A 501 4.77 -6.14 -34.93
CA SER A 501 5.67 -5.79 -36.04
C SER A 501 6.63 -4.65 -35.69
N ILE A 502 6.23 -3.76 -34.77
CA ILE A 502 7.08 -2.69 -34.24
C ILE A 502 7.93 -3.19 -33.08
N LEU A 503 7.35 -3.87 -32.09
CA LEU A 503 8.03 -4.36 -30.88
C LEU A 503 9.03 -5.50 -31.14
N ASN A 504 9.09 -6.04 -32.36
CA ASN A 504 10.10 -7.03 -32.77
C ASN A 504 11.29 -6.38 -33.51
N GLN A 505 11.25 -5.07 -33.75
CA GLN A 505 12.37 -4.35 -34.35
C GLN A 505 13.49 -4.05 -33.34
N PRO A 506 14.74 -3.88 -33.78
CA PRO A 506 15.87 -3.58 -32.90
C PRO A 506 15.76 -2.25 -32.13
N ASP A 507 15.11 -1.23 -32.71
CA ASP A 507 14.82 0.05 -32.03
C ASP A 507 13.36 0.47 -32.28
N PRO A 508 12.41 0.01 -31.44
CA PRO A 508 10.99 0.27 -31.66
C PRO A 508 10.56 1.69 -31.24
N ARG A 509 11.46 2.54 -30.70
CA ARG A 509 11.06 3.78 -30.00
C ARG A 509 10.33 4.77 -30.89
N GLU A 510 10.88 5.09 -32.05
CA GLU A 510 10.27 6.08 -32.96
C GLU A 510 8.94 5.59 -33.53
N ASP A 511 8.86 4.31 -33.91
CA ASP A 511 7.65 3.74 -34.48
C ASP A 511 6.56 3.49 -33.44
N LEU A 512 6.92 3.20 -32.19
CA LEU A 512 5.98 3.10 -31.08
C LEU A 512 5.33 4.45 -30.78
N CYS A 513 6.08 5.56 -30.80
CA CYS A 513 5.52 6.90 -30.65
C CYS A 513 4.42 7.20 -31.69
N LYS A 514 4.59 6.73 -32.93
CA LYS A 514 3.60 6.91 -34.01
C LYS A 514 2.29 6.14 -33.78
N LEU A 515 2.30 5.15 -32.89
CA LEU A 515 1.09 4.40 -32.52
C LEU A 515 0.35 4.98 -31.32
N VAL A 516 0.98 5.82 -30.51
CA VAL A 516 0.34 6.44 -29.34
C VAL A 516 -0.81 7.34 -29.80
N ASP A 517 -1.91 7.35 -29.04
CA ASP A 517 -3.06 8.21 -29.30
C ASP A 517 -2.63 9.68 -29.46
N PRO A 518 -2.79 10.28 -30.65
CA PRO A 518 -2.34 11.65 -30.92
C PRO A 518 -3.01 12.69 -30.02
N ARG A 519 -4.18 12.38 -29.45
CA ARG A 519 -4.90 13.30 -28.55
C ARG A 519 -4.27 13.42 -27.16
N LEU A 520 -3.30 12.56 -26.83
CA LEU A 520 -2.52 12.68 -25.60
C LEU A 520 -1.46 13.80 -25.66
N GLY A 521 -1.11 14.31 -26.84
CA GLY A 521 -0.07 15.35 -26.98
C GLY A 521 1.26 14.91 -26.35
N ASP A 522 1.80 15.71 -25.43
CA ASP A 522 3.02 15.40 -24.66
C ASP A 522 2.72 14.84 -23.25
N ASP A 523 1.44 14.54 -22.94
CA ASP A 523 0.98 14.07 -21.62
C ASP A 523 1.24 12.58 -21.38
N TYR A 524 2.47 12.11 -21.64
CA TYR A 524 2.92 10.75 -21.31
C TYR A 524 4.45 10.62 -21.32
N HIS A 525 4.97 9.71 -20.50
CA HIS A 525 6.37 9.30 -20.57
C HIS A 525 6.53 8.10 -21.52
N LEU A 526 7.41 8.21 -22.52
CA LEU A 526 7.66 7.14 -23.49
C LEU A 526 8.07 5.82 -22.85
N ASP A 527 8.82 5.85 -21.73
CA ASP A 527 9.16 4.64 -20.98
C ASP A 527 7.94 3.95 -20.36
N SER A 528 6.94 4.72 -19.91
CA SER A 528 5.69 4.18 -19.38
C SER A 528 4.88 3.51 -20.50
N VAL A 529 4.76 4.18 -21.65
CA VAL A 529 4.14 3.62 -22.87
C VAL A 529 4.84 2.34 -23.30
N ARG A 530 6.17 2.35 -23.37
CA ARG A 530 7.00 1.20 -23.77
C ARG A 530 6.77 0.02 -22.84
N LYS A 531 6.82 0.22 -21.53
CA LYS A 531 6.58 -0.85 -20.55
C LYS A 531 5.15 -1.40 -20.66
N MET A 532 4.14 -0.54 -20.83
CA MET A 532 2.75 -1.00 -21.03
C MET A 532 2.60 -1.79 -22.34
N ALA A 533 3.26 -1.38 -23.43
CA ALA A 533 3.26 -2.08 -24.71
C ALA A 533 3.92 -3.46 -24.60
N TYR A 534 5.01 -3.57 -23.84
CA TYR A 534 5.64 -4.84 -23.56
C TYR A 534 4.77 -5.75 -22.68
N LEU A 535 4.12 -5.21 -21.64
CA LEU A 535 3.14 -5.97 -20.85
C LEU A 535 2.00 -6.51 -21.73
N ALA A 536 1.51 -5.70 -22.66
CA ALA A 536 0.53 -6.13 -23.66
C ALA A 536 1.07 -7.26 -24.56
N LYS A 537 2.34 -7.18 -25.00
CA LYS A 537 3.04 -8.24 -25.75
C LYS A 537 3.15 -9.54 -24.96
N ALA A 538 3.48 -9.47 -23.67
CA ALA A 538 3.53 -10.65 -22.79
C ALA A 538 2.15 -11.29 -22.62
N CYS A 539 1.09 -10.49 -22.49
CA CYS A 539 -0.29 -10.97 -22.46
C CYS A 539 -0.74 -11.63 -23.78
N THR A 540 -0.24 -11.16 -24.92
CA THR A 540 -0.68 -11.58 -26.26
C THR A 540 0.17 -12.70 -26.88
N GLN A 541 1.07 -13.31 -26.10
CA GLN A 541 1.87 -14.46 -26.54
C GLN A 541 1.00 -15.59 -27.13
N GLU A 542 1.44 -16.17 -28.26
CA GLU A 542 0.73 -17.28 -28.90
C GLU A 542 0.60 -18.49 -27.97
N ASN A 543 1.68 -18.83 -27.22
CA ASN A 543 1.64 -19.90 -26.24
C ASN A 543 0.99 -19.40 -24.93
N PRO A 544 -0.17 -19.96 -24.51
CA PRO A 544 -0.88 -19.51 -23.30
C PRO A 544 -0.08 -19.67 -22.01
N GLN A 545 0.86 -20.63 -21.97
CA GLN A 545 1.68 -20.90 -20.79
C GLN A 545 2.74 -19.81 -20.56
N LEU A 546 3.12 -19.09 -21.62
CA LEU A 546 4.06 -17.97 -21.53
C LEU A 546 3.39 -16.64 -21.13
N ARG A 547 2.06 -16.57 -21.21
CA ARG A 547 1.31 -15.39 -20.76
C ARG A 547 1.43 -15.27 -19.24
N PRO A 548 1.49 -14.05 -18.68
CA PRO A 548 1.53 -13.85 -17.23
C PRO A 548 0.20 -14.26 -16.54
N SER A 549 0.21 -14.31 -15.21
CA SER A 549 -1.03 -14.35 -14.41
C SER A 549 -1.62 -12.93 -14.28
N MET A 550 -2.91 -12.80 -13.96
CA MET A 550 -3.49 -11.48 -13.70
C MET A 550 -2.89 -10.85 -12.44
N ARG A 551 -2.52 -11.64 -11.43
CA ARG A 551 -1.71 -11.17 -10.29
C ARG A 551 -0.39 -10.53 -10.73
N SER A 552 0.38 -11.18 -11.61
CA SER A 552 1.63 -10.62 -12.15
C SER A 552 1.38 -9.30 -12.89
N MET A 553 0.27 -9.21 -13.63
CA MET A 553 -0.13 -7.99 -14.34
C MET A 553 -0.50 -6.86 -13.38
N VAL A 554 -1.24 -7.16 -12.31
CA VAL A 554 -1.55 -6.18 -11.25
C VAL A 554 -0.26 -5.62 -10.70
N VAL A 555 0.68 -6.46 -10.27
CA VAL A 555 1.99 -6.02 -9.73
C VAL A 555 2.73 -5.10 -10.70
N ALA A 556 2.87 -5.51 -11.96
CA ALA A 556 3.57 -4.72 -12.98
C ALA A 556 2.91 -3.36 -13.24
N LEU A 557 1.57 -3.34 -13.35
CA LEU A 557 0.81 -2.11 -13.57
C LEU A 557 0.83 -1.19 -12.35
N MET A 558 0.95 -1.71 -11.12
CA MET A 558 1.16 -0.86 -9.94
C MET A 558 2.46 -0.07 -10.07
N THR A 559 3.55 -0.76 -10.45
CA THR A 559 4.85 -0.13 -10.64
C THR A 559 4.82 0.96 -11.73
N LEU A 560 3.99 0.76 -12.77
CA LEU A 560 3.77 1.78 -13.79
C LEU A 560 2.91 2.95 -13.30
N SER A 561 1.83 2.66 -12.57
CA SER A 561 0.94 3.69 -12.00
C SER A 561 1.65 4.59 -11.00
N SER A 562 2.60 4.04 -10.23
CA SER A 562 3.43 4.80 -9.28
C SER A 562 4.50 5.67 -9.94
N SER A 563 4.70 5.57 -11.26
CA SER A 563 5.65 6.41 -12.00
C SER A 563 5.00 7.62 -12.68
N THR A 564 3.67 7.72 -12.69
CA THR A 564 2.89 8.74 -13.42
C THR A 564 2.10 9.69 -12.53
N ASP A 565 1.99 9.43 -11.22
CA ASP A 565 1.48 10.38 -10.22
C ASP A 565 2.48 10.45 -9.06
N ASP A 566 2.79 11.67 -8.64
CA ASP A 566 3.67 11.99 -7.50
C ASP A 566 3.02 11.52 -6.19
N TRP A 567 3.19 10.23 -5.86
CA TRP A 567 3.19 9.71 -4.50
C TRP A 567 4.34 8.72 -4.34
N ASP A 568 5.38 9.23 -3.69
CA ASP A 568 5.94 8.63 -2.49
C ASP A 568 6.15 7.11 -2.53
N VAL A 569 7.11 6.69 -3.35
CA VAL A 569 7.91 5.49 -3.08
C VAL A 569 8.45 5.53 -1.63
N GLY A 570 8.48 6.71 -0.98
CA GLY A 570 8.75 6.91 0.43
C GLY A 570 7.90 6.06 1.38
N PHE A 571 6.66 5.70 1.06
CA PHE A 571 5.88 4.81 1.95
C PHE A 571 6.38 3.36 1.95
N PHE A 572 7.04 2.93 0.86
CA PHE A 572 7.80 1.67 0.83
C PHE A 572 9.18 1.81 1.50
N TYR A 573 9.77 3.02 1.50
CA TYR A 573 11.03 3.32 2.19
C TYR A 573 10.88 3.61 3.69
N GLU A 574 9.66 3.86 4.18
CA GLU A 574 9.39 4.14 5.61
C GLU A 574 9.34 2.87 6.47
N ASN A 575 9.30 1.67 5.89
CA ASN A 575 9.42 0.41 6.61
C ASN A 575 10.70 -0.33 6.21
N GLN A 576 11.82 0.02 6.85
CA GLN A 576 13.12 -0.65 6.67
C GLN A 576 13.02 -2.20 6.79
N GLY A 577 12.07 -2.73 7.57
CA GLY A 577 11.85 -4.17 7.72
C GLY A 577 11.25 -4.88 6.48
N LEU A 578 10.46 -4.18 5.67
CA LEU A 578 9.78 -4.74 4.49
C LEU A 578 10.67 -4.63 3.23
N VAL A 579 11.53 -3.62 3.17
CA VAL A 579 12.61 -3.48 2.16
C VAL A 579 13.62 -4.61 2.29
N ASN A 580 14.06 -4.94 3.51
CA ASN A 580 14.96 -6.07 3.77
C ASN A 580 14.34 -7.46 3.45
N LEU A 581 13.01 -7.52 3.38
CA LEU A 581 12.24 -8.73 3.06
C LEU A 581 12.18 -9.00 1.55
N MET A 582 11.91 -7.92 0.80
CA MET A 582 11.64 -7.88 -0.65
C MET A 582 12.92 -7.84 -1.48
N SER A 583 14.01 -7.30 -0.94
CA SER A 583 15.35 -7.38 -1.51
C SER A 583 16.03 -8.67 -1.03
N GLY A 584 15.53 -9.81 -1.52
CA GLY A 584 16.41 -10.97 -1.63
C GLY A 584 17.56 -10.59 -2.54
N SER A 585 18.74 -10.38 -1.95
CA SER A 585 20.01 -9.87 -2.51
C SER A 585 20.21 -8.35 -2.43
N GLY A 586 21.33 -7.95 -1.83
CA GLY A 586 21.92 -6.62 -2.01
C GLY A 586 22.48 -6.50 -3.41
N GLU A 587 21.61 -6.52 -4.41
CA GLU A 587 22.00 -6.44 -5.82
C GLU A 587 22.35 -5.00 -6.22
N CYS A 588 23.51 -4.83 -6.84
CA CYS A 588 23.96 -3.60 -7.46
C CYS A 588 24.47 -3.89 -8.89
N ASN A 589 24.69 -2.85 -9.69
CA ASN A 589 25.40 -3.02 -10.96
C ASN A 589 26.91 -3.01 -10.69
N ALA A 590 27.66 -3.86 -11.40
CA ALA A 590 29.13 -3.88 -11.40
C ALA A 590 29.68 -3.95 -12.82
N LEU A 591 30.98 -3.71 -12.97
CA LEU A 591 31.69 -3.79 -14.24
C LEU A 591 32.78 -4.86 -14.17
N ALA A 592 33.01 -5.61 -15.24
CA ALA A 592 34.14 -6.52 -15.40
C ALA A 592 35.20 -5.86 -16.29
N SER A 593 36.44 -5.77 -15.84
CA SER A 593 37.54 -5.25 -16.67
C SER A 593 38.15 -6.37 -17.51
N TYR A 594 37.58 -6.62 -18.68
CA TYR A 594 38.01 -7.69 -19.58
C TYR A 594 39.27 -7.29 -20.36
N TYR A 595 40.35 -8.07 -20.26
CA TYR A 595 41.59 -7.81 -21.02
C TYR A 595 41.54 -8.48 -22.40
N VAL A 596 41.58 -7.67 -23.47
CA VAL A 596 41.42 -8.13 -24.85
C VAL A 596 42.68 -8.88 -25.32
N ARG A 597 42.54 -10.18 -25.58
CA ARG A 597 43.61 -11.03 -26.11
C ARG A 597 43.59 -11.10 -27.65
N PRO A 598 44.71 -11.49 -28.29
CA PRO A 598 44.73 -11.72 -29.74
C PRO A 598 43.66 -12.75 -30.13
N GLY A 599 42.74 -12.37 -31.02
CA GLY A 599 41.64 -13.23 -31.47
C GLY A 599 40.30 -13.06 -30.73
N SER A 600 40.24 -12.22 -29.68
CA SER A 600 38.96 -11.84 -29.04
C SER A 600 38.31 -10.66 -29.77
N ASN A 601 36.99 -10.72 -29.99
CA ASN A 601 36.17 -9.61 -30.50
C ASN A 601 35.02 -9.27 -29.52
N LEU A 602 34.33 -8.15 -29.73
CA LEU A 602 33.23 -7.74 -28.83
C LEU A 602 32.07 -8.72 -28.84
N THR A 603 31.82 -9.38 -29.98
CA THR A 603 30.82 -10.44 -30.10
C THR A 603 31.13 -11.61 -29.17
N PHE A 604 32.39 -12.04 -29.09
CA PHE A 604 32.82 -13.07 -28.16
C PHE A 604 32.64 -12.63 -26.71
N ILE A 605 33.11 -11.43 -26.36
CA ILE A 605 33.03 -10.87 -24.99
C ILE A 605 31.57 -10.72 -24.54
N SER A 606 30.72 -10.15 -25.40
CA SER A 606 29.28 -10.00 -25.19
C SER A 606 28.60 -11.35 -24.92
N LYS A 607 29.00 -12.39 -25.65
CA LYS A 607 28.45 -13.74 -25.49
C LYS A 607 28.84 -14.39 -24.16
N ILE A 608 30.10 -14.27 -23.73
CA ILE A 608 30.58 -14.95 -22.51
C ILE A 608 30.23 -14.19 -21.21
N LEU A 609 30.06 -12.87 -21.27
CA LEU A 609 29.65 -12.03 -20.14
C LEU A 609 28.18 -11.61 -20.21
N SER A 610 27.42 -12.13 -21.17
CA SER A 610 25.97 -11.89 -21.31
C SER A 610 25.55 -10.41 -21.29
N SER A 611 26.40 -9.53 -21.82
CA SER A 611 26.15 -8.08 -21.86
C SER A 611 25.99 -7.63 -23.32
N PRO A 612 24.95 -6.84 -23.67
CA PRO A 612 24.77 -6.34 -25.03
C PRO A 612 25.97 -5.51 -25.50
N ILE A 613 26.38 -5.67 -26.77
CA ILE A 613 27.48 -4.89 -27.38
C ILE A 613 27.24 -3.38 -27.24
N SER A 614 25.98 -2.91 -27.35
CA SER A 614 25.60 -1.51 -27.16
C SER A 614 25.88 -0.99 -25.74
N GLU A 615 25.66 -1.83 -24.72
CA GLU A 615 25.92 -1.49 -23.33
C GLU A 615 27.42 -1.49 -23.06
N ILE A 616 28.17 -2.45 -23.62
CA ILE A 616 29.64 -2.46 -23.58
C ILE A 616 30.18 -1.19 -24.24
N HIS A 617 29.67 -0.78 -25.40
CA HIS A 617 30.08 0.49 -26.02
C HIS A 617 29.81 1.69 -25.12
N SER A 618 28.68 1.72 -24.41
CA SER A 618 28.31 2.86 -23.55
C SER A 618 29.29 3.10 -22.40
N TYR A 619 29.95 2.05 -21.89
CA TYR A 619 30.97 2.14 -20.85
C TYR A 619 32.41 2.29 -21.38
N ASN A 620 32.62 2.15 -22.69
CA ASN A 620 33.94 2.18 -23.33
C ASN A 620 34.05 3.23 -24.45
N ARG A 621 33.29 4.32 -24.32
CA ARG A 621 33.20 5.39 -25.33
C ARG A 621 34.54 6.03 -25.69
N GLU A 622 35.49 6.05 -24.76
CA GLU A 622 36.83 6.61 -24.96
C GLU A 622 37.75 5.75 -25.85
N ILE A 623 37.40 4.47 -26.06
CA ILE A 623 38.20 3.51 -26.84
C ILE A 623 37.55 3.24 -28.21
N THR A 624 36.26 3.56 -28.37
CA THR A 624 35.51 3.40 -29.62
C THR A 624 35.66 4.65 -30.48
N ASN A 625 36.65 4.67 -31.37
CA ASN A 625 36.84 5.76 -32.33
C ASN A 625 35.61 5.83 -33.29
N PRO A 626 34.90 6.96 -33.37
CA PRO A 626 33.73 7.12 -34.24
C PRO A 626 34.03 7.00 -35.75
N GLU A 627 35.31 6.99 -36.16
CA GLU A 627 35.71 6.71 -37.55
C GLU A 627 35.81 5.20 -37.88
N ILE A 628 35.67 4.31 -36.90
CA ILE A 628 35.73 2.86 -37.11
C ILE A 628 34.31 2.33 -37.41
N THR A 629 34.11 1.92 -38.65
CA THR A 629 32.80 1.49 -39.20
C THR A 629 32.35 0.09 -38.74
N ASN A 630 33.19 -0.64 -37.99
CA ASN A 630 32.89 -1.97 -37.47
C ASN A 630 32.76 -1.95 -35.93
N PRO A 631 31.55 -2.13 -35.37
CA PRO A 631 31.33 -2.16 -33.92
C PRO A 631 32.01 -3.35 -33.22
N ASP A 632 32.51 -4.34 -33.97
CA ASP A 632 33.20 -5.52 -33.42
C ASP A 632 34.73 -5.33 -33.31
N TYR A 633 35.27 -4.21 -33.80
CA TYR A 633 36.71 -3.93 -33.75
C TYR A 633 37.16 -3.48 -32.34
N ILE A 634 38.04 -4.27 -31.72
CA ILE A 634 38.71 -3.94 -30.45
C ILE A 634 40.21 -4.11 -30.56
N VAL A 635 40.95 -3.20 -29.94
CA VAL A 635 42.42 -3.20 -29.96
C VAL A 635 42.92 -4.27 -29.02
N THR A 636 43.67 -5.24 -29.57
CA THR A 636 44.33 -6.27 -28.75
C THR A 636 45.28 -5.61 -27.74
N GLY A 637 45.22 -6.05 -26.50
CA GLY A 637 46.01 -5.49 -25.40
C GLY A 637 45.31 -4.38 -24.61
N SER A 638 44.09 -3.97 -25.00
CA SER A 638 43.26 -3.02 -24.26
C SER A 638 42.39 -3.70 -23.18
N ARG A 639 41.79 -2.90 -22.29
CA ARG A 639 40.76 -3.34 -21.33
C ARG A 639 39.39 -2.83 -21.76
N VAL A 640 38.37 -3.68 -21.63
CA VAL A 640 36.97 -3.37 -21.94
C VAL A 640 36.14 -3.57 -20.67
N ASN A 641 35.44 -2.51 -20.24
CA ASN A 641 34.53 -2.56 -19.09
C ASN A 641 33.18 -3.13 -19.52
N VAL A 642 32.80 -4.28 -18.97
CA VAL A 642 31.59 -5.01 -19.35
C VAL A 642 30.61 -5.01 -18.18
N PRO A 643 29.42 -4.42 -18.29
CA PRO A 643 28.47 -4.33 -17.18
C PRO A 643 27.77 -5.66 -16.91
N PHE A 644 27.65 -6.01 -15.64
CA PHE A 644 26.93 -7.20 -15.18
C PHE A 644 26.25 -6.94 -13.83
N SER A 645 25.23 -7.73 -13.47
CA SER A 645 24.57 -7.60 -12.17
C SER A 645 25.42 -8.25 -11.07
N CYS A 646 25.62 -7.54 -9.97
CA CYS A 646 26.37 -8.01 -8.81
C CYS A 646 25.38 -8.32 -7.70
N GLY A 647 25.32 -9.59 -7.28
CA GLY A 647 24.38 -10.04 -6.24
C GLY A 647 25.04 -11.04 -5.30
N CYS A 648 24.29 -11.54 -4.33
CA CYS A 648 24.82 -12.53 -3.40
C CYS A 648 24.77 -13.93 -4.03
N VAL A 649 25.93 -14.52 -4.32
CA VAL A 649 26.02 -15.88 -4.88
C VAL A 649 25.96 -16.88 -3.72
N GLN A 650 24.89 -17.70 -3.69
CA GLN A 650 24.65 -18.72 -2.65
C GLN A 650 24.67 -18.21 -1.20
N GLY A 651 24.49 -16.90 -0.96
CA GLY A 651 24.49 -16.33 0.40
C GLY A 651 25.88 -16.07 0.99
N GLU A 652 26.97 -16.37 0.27
CA GLU A 652 28.32 -16.35 0.83
C GLU A 652 29.14 -15.09 0.48
N PHE A 653 29.08 -14.64 -0.77
CA PHE A 653 29.87 -13.51 -1.26
C PHE A 653 29.17 -12.81 -2.42
N MET A 654 29.61 -11.59 -2.73
CA MET A 654 29.10 -10.82 -3.86
C MET A 654 29.72 -11.31 -5.17
N GLY A 655 28.89 -11.70 -6.14
CA GLY A 655 29.32 -12.19 -7.44
C GLY A 655 28.19 -12.30 -8.46
N HIS A 656 28.52 -12.84 -9.62
CA HIS A 656 27.58 -13.22 -10.68
C HIS A 656 28.01 -14.54 -11.29
N GLN A 657 27.06 -15.38 -11.68
CA GLN A 657 27.32 -16.68 -12.28
C GLN A 657 26.89 -16.67 -13.76
N PHE A 658 27.87 -16.74 -14.65
CA PHE A 658 27.68 -16.82 -16.10
C PHE A 658 27.60 -18.27 -16.56
N VAL A 659 27.01 -18.51 -17.73
CA VAL A 659 26.94 -19.85 -18.34
C VAL A 659 27.83 -19.90 -19.58
N TYR A 660 28.81 -20.79 -19.56
CA TYR A 660 29.75 -21.02 -20.67
C TYR A 660 29.51 -22.39 -21.31
N ASN A 661 29.42 -22.46 -22.65
CA ASN A 661 29.25 -23.72 -23.37
C ASN A 661 30.63 -24.29 -23.75
N ILE A 662 30.94 -25.51 -23.30
CA ILE A 662 32.25 -26.16 -23.50
C ILE A 662 32.45 -26.51 -24.98
N SER A 663 33.64 -26.20 -25.51
CA SER A 663 34.12 -26.63 -26.82
C SER A 663 35.13 -27.78 -26.70
N PRO A 664 35.27 -28.65 -27.73
CA PRO A 664 36.26 -29.72 -27.70
C PRO A 664 37.69 -29.19 -27.52
N GLY A 665 38.36 -29.62 -26.45
CA GLY A 665 39.72 -29.17 -26.09
C GLY A 665 39.77 -28.13 -24.98
N ASP A 666 38.63 -27.66 -24.48
CA ASP A 666 38.58 -26.73 -23.36
C ASP A 666 39.07 -27.37 -22.06
N SER A 667 39.78 -26.56 -21.26
CA SER A 667 40.19 -26.90 -19.89
C SER A 667 39.77 -25.77 -18.95
N TYR A 668 39.63 -26.03 -17.64
CA TYR A 668 39.36 -24.96 -16.67
C TYR A 668 40.41 -23.86 -16.72
N GLN A 669 41.67 -24.23 -16.98
CA GLN A 669 42.74 -23.26 -17.19
C GLN A 669 42.48 -22.38 -18.41
N LEU A 670 42.09 -22.97 -19.54
CA LEU A 670 41.76 -22.21 -20.75
C LEU A 670 40.55 -21.28 -20.52
N VAL A 671 39.51 -21.77 -19.84
CA VAL A 671 38.29 -20.99 -19.56
C VAL A 671 38.59 -19.83 -18.61
N ALA A 672 39.22 -20.09 -17.45
CA ALA A 672 39.51 -19.06 -16.46
C ALA A 672 40.54 -18.05 -16.97
N GLN A 673 41.68 -18.54 -17.49
CA GLN A 673 42.81 -17.68 -17.81
C GLN A 673 42.69 -17.06 -19.19
N THR A 674 42.13 -17.76 -20.18
CA THR A 674 42.07 -17.27 -21.57
C THR A 674 40.71 -16.69 -21.91
N TYR A 675 39.61 -17.43 -21.73
CA TYR A 675 38.29 -16.95 -22.16
C TYR A 675 37.73 -15.87 -21.25
N TYR A 676 37.83 -16.02 -19.94
CA TYR A 676 37.42 -15.02 -18.96
C TYR A 676 38.54 -14.09 -18.51
N ALA A 677 39.72 -14.15 -19.16
CA ALA A 677 40.83 -13.22 -18.96
C ALA A 677 41.21 -12.98 -17.47
N ASN A 678 41.23 -14.05 -16.65
CA ASN A 678 41.49 -14.02 -15.20
C ASN A 678 40.41 -13.33 -14.33
N LEU A 679 39.20 -13.09 -14.83
CA LEU A 679 38.06 -12.61 -14.02
C LEU A 679 37.48 -13.68 -13.07
N THR A 680 37.87 -14.93 -13.26
CA THR A 680 37.54 -16.08 -12.41
C THR A 680 38.79 -16.94 -12.20
N THR A 681 38.75 -17.88 -11.26
CA THR A 681 39.87 -18.79 -10.97
C THR A 681 39.50 -20.25 -11.28
N ILE A 682 40.53 -21.11 -11.39
CA ILE A 682 40.32 -22.54 -11.62
C ILE A 682 39.57 -23.15 -10.44
N GLU A 683 39.88 -22.73 -9.21
CA GLU A 683 39.22 -23.20 -7.99
C GLU A 683 37.73 -22.82 -7.99
N MET A 684 37.39 -21.61 -8.43
CA MET A 684 35.99 -21.17 -8.56
C MET A 684 35.25 -22.00 -9.62
N LEU A 685 35.88 -22.28 -10.76
CA LEU A 685 35.28 -23.15 -11.77
C LEU A 685 35.09 -24.59 -11.27
N GLN A 686 36.06 -25.16 -10.55
CA GLN A 686 35.93 -26.50 -9.96
C GLN A 686 34.83 -26.54 -8.88
N ARG A 687 34.77 -25.50 -8.04
CA ARG A 687 33.80 -25.39 -6.94
C ARG A 687 32.36 -25.43 -7.42
N PHE A 688 32.05 -24.75 -8.53
CA PHE A 688 30.69 -24.61 -9.04
C PHE A 688 30.34 -25.60 -10.16
N ASN A 689 31.24 -26.56 -10.48
CA ASN A 689 31.06 -27.55 -11.54
C ASN A 689 31.64 -28.92 -11.13
N THR A 690 31.12 -29.50 -10.03
CA THR A 690 31.65 -30.64 -9.26
C THR A 690 31.65 -32.04 -9.91
N ASP A 691 31.39 -32.17 -11.22
CA ASP A 691 31.11 -33.47 -11.85
C ASP A 691 32.30 -34.18 -12.55
N ASP A 692 33.56 -33.73 -12.45
CA ASP A 692 34.65 -34.40 -13.18
C ASP A 692 35.94 -34.65 -12.37
N THR A 693 36.25 -35.94 -12.17
CA THR A 693 37.37 -36.45 -11.35
C THR A 693 38.76 -36.28 -12.02
N ASN A 694 38.85 -35.62 -13.18
CA ASN A 694 40.09 -35.54 -13.97
C ASN A 694 40.53 -34.13 -14.39
N ASN A 695 40.06 -33.09 -13.69
CA ASN A 695 40.52 -31.71 -13.94
C ASN A 695 40.27 -31.22 -15.38
N LYS A 696 39.26 -31.80 -16.05
CA LYS A 696 38.81 -31.45 -17.39
C LYS A 696 37.29 -31.22 -17.38
N PRO A 697 36.79 -30.22 -18.10
CA PRO A 697 35.35 -30.06 -18.33
C PRO A 697 34.81 -31.25 -19.14
N GLY A 698 33.67 -31.82 -18.74
CA GLY A 698 33.01 -32.90 -19.48
C GLY A 698 32.72 -32.51 -20.94
N VAL A 699 32.98 -33.42 -21.88
CA VAL A 699 33.13 -33.15 -23.33
C VAL A 699 31.84 -32.63 -24.03
N ASN A 700 30.71 -32.51 -23.33
CA ASN A 700 29.44 -31.95 -23.85
C ASN A 700 28.62 -31.16 -22.79
N GLY A 701 29.28 -30.47 -21.85
CA GLY A 701 28.61 -29.76 -20.74
C GLY A 701 28.51 -28.22 -20.86
N ARG A 702 27.74 -27.61 -19.97
CA ARG A 702 27.76 -26.17 -19.66
C ARG A 702 28.57 -25.96 -18.38
N LEU A 703 29.38 -24.91 -18.30
CA LEU A 703 30.08 -24.48 -17.10
C LEU A 703 29.41 -23.25 -16.48
N ASN A 704 29.23 -23.30 -15.17
CA ASN A 704 28.92 -22.16 -14.33
C ASN A 704 30.20 -21.40 -14.02
N VAL A 705 30.32 -20.18 -14.54
CA VAL A 705 31.49 -19.33 -14.38
C VAL A 705 31.18 -18.19 -13.43
N THR A 706 31.71 -18.27 -12.20
CA THR A 706 31.46 -17.27 -11.16
C THR A 706 32.51 -16.17 -11.17
N ILE A 707 32.07 -14.90 -11.22
CA ILE A 707 32.91 -13.69 -11.11
C ILE A 707 32.52 -12.94 -9.83
N ASN A 708 33.49 -12.65 -8.97
CA ASN A 708 33.26 -11.88 -7.75
C ASN A 708 33.09 -10.39 -8.06
N CYS A 709 32.31 -9.67 -7.25
CA CYS A 709 32.06 -8.25 -7.44
C CYS A 709 31.90 -7.52 -6.10
N SER A 710 31.74 -6.19 -6.14
CA SER A 710 31.52 -5.35 -4.95
C SER A 710 30.48 -4.27 -5.26
N CYS A 711 29.73 -3.87 -4.25
CA CYS A 711 28.78 -2.75 -4.31
C CYS A 711 29.29 -1.48 -3.62
N GLY A 712 30.57 -1.48 -3.21
CA GLY A 712 31.16 -0.42 -2.40
C GLY A 712 30.87 -0.56 -0.91
N ASN A 713 31.40 0.38 -0.13
CA ASN A 713 31.28 0.39 1.32
C ASN A 713 31.12 1.85 1.79
N SER A 714 29.94 2.22 2.28
CA SER A 714 29.64 3.58 2.75
C SER A 714 30.50 4.05 3.91
N ASN A 715 31.10 3.11 4.66
CA ASN A 715 32.01 3.43 5.76
C ASN A 715 33.41 3.80 5.24
N VAL A 716 33.76 3.39 4.01
CA VAL A 716 34.99 3.79 3.32
C VAL A 716 34.75 5.10 2.56
N SER A 717 33.75 5.14 1.68
CA SER A 717 33.32 6.38 1.03
C SER A 717 31.91 6.28 0.45
N LYS A 718 31.12 7.34 0.62
CA LYS A 718 29.78 7.46 0.01
C LYS A 718 29.83 7.96 -1.44
N GLU A 719 31.02 8.30 -1.95
CA GLU A 719 31.18 8.89 -3.28
C GLU A 719 31.24 7.85 -4.41
N TYR A 720 31.39 6.56 -4.06
CA TYR A 720 31.57 5.47 -5.02
C TYR A 720 30.55 4.36 -4.78
N GLY A 721 29.68 4.12 -5.76
CA GLY A 721 28.56 3.17 -5.71
C GLY A 721 28.47 2.25 -6.94
N LEU A 722 29.48 2.29 -7.80
CA LEU A 722 29.70 1.34 -8.91
C LEU A 722 31.16 0.89 -8.85
N PHE A 723 31.40 -0.41 -8.95
CA PHE A 723 32.74 -0.99 -8.84
C PHE A 723 33.07 -1.86 -10.05
N ILE A 724 34.35 -1.84 -10.41
CA ILE A 724 34.96 -2.67 -11.43
C ILE A 724 35.68 -3.83 -10.75
N THR A 725 35.38 -5.04 -11.18
CA THR A 725 36.14 -6.26 -10.90
C THR A 725 37.37 -6.27 -11.80
N TYR A 726 38.55 -6.13 -11.19
CA TYR A 726 39.79 -5.82 -11.90
C TYR A 726 40.86 -6.89 -11.63
N PRO A 727 41.16 -7.76 -12.61
CA PRO A 727 42.29 -8.68 -12.54
C PRO A 727 43.62 -7.95 -12.69
N LEU A 728 44.53 -8.09 -11.72
CA LEU A 728 45.88 -7.53 -11.77
C LEU A 728 46.77 -8.29 -12.75
N ARG A 729 47.63 -7.56 -13.45
CA ARG A 729 48.67 -8.11 -14.34
C ARG A 729 50.08 -8.00 -13.74
N PRO A 730 51.07 -8.77 -14.24
CA PRO A 730 52.44 -8.75 -13.73
C PRO A 730 53.14 -7.39 -13.79
N ASP A 731 52.73 -6.53 -14.72
CA ASP A 731 53.26 -5.18 -14.93
C ASP A 731 52.51 -4.08 -14.15
N GLU A 732 51.44 -4.44 -13.43
CA GLU A 732 50.62 -3.51 -12.66
C GLU A 732 50.95 -3.58 -11.15
N ASN A 733 50.97 -2.42 -10.50
CA ASN A 733 51.08 -2.26 -9.06
C ASN A 733 50.09 -1.18 -8.56
N LEU A 734 50.02 -0.95 -7.25
CA LEU A 734 49.07 -0.01 -6.63
C LEU A 734 49.13 1.38 -7.30
N SER A 735 50.34 1.85 -7.60
CA SER A 735 50.54 3.16 -8.21
C SER A 735 50.07 3.23 -9.65
N THR A 736 50.34 2.19 -10.45
CA THR A 736 49.85 2.15 -11.83
C THR A 736 48.33 2.03 -11.89
N VAL A 737 47.70 1.27 -10.99
CA VAL A 737 46.24 1.12 -10.93
C VAL A 737 45.57 2.42 -10.45
N SER A 738 46.15 3.11 -9.46
CA SER A 738 45.71 4.43 -9.00
C SER A 738 45.73 5.46 -10.14
N ASN A 739 46.86 5.54 -10.85
CA ASN A 739 47.02 6.47 -11.97
C ASN A 739 46.06 6.18 -13.13
N GLN A 740 45.78 4.91 -13.43
CA GLN A 740 44.84 4.53 -14.50
C GLN A 740 43.38 4.74 -14.13
N SER A 741 42.99 4.47 -12.87
CA SER A 741 41.60 4.60 -12.42
C SER A 741 41.21 6.04 -12.05
N GLY A 742 42.20 6.89 -11.76
CA GLY A 742 41.97 8.24 -11.22
C GLY A 742 41.42 8.21 -9.79
N VAL A 743 41.74 7.15 -9.05
CA VAL A 743 41.33 6.89 -7.65
C VAL A 743 42.61 6.79 -6.81
N SER A 744 42.66 7.44 -5.64
CA SER A 744 43.89 7.50 -4.83
C SER A 744 44.33 6.13 -4.33
N GLU A 745 45.65 5.94 -4.19
CA GLU A 745 46.24 4.69 -3.66
C GLU A 745 45.67 4.31 -2.28
N GLN A 746 45.47 5.28 -1.39
CA GLN A 746 44.88 5.03 -0.07
C GLN A 746 43.44 4.51 -0.17
N LEU A 747 42.62 5.11 -1.04
CA LEU A 747 41.24 4.69 -1.22
C LEU A 747 41.15 3.29 -1.87
N LEU A 748 42.09 2.95 -2.76
CA LEU A 748 42.20 1.61 -3.32
C LEU A 748 42.58 0.57 -2.25
N LEU A 749 43.45 0.92 -1.30
CA LEU A 749 43.79 0.08 -0.15
C LEU A 749 42.62 -0.07 0.82
N ASP A 750 41.88 1.00 1.09
CA ASP A 750 40.72 0.98 2.01
C ASP A 750 39.59 0.08 1.48
N TYR A 751 39.39 0.01 0.15
CA TYR A 751 38.47 -0.95 -0.47
C TYR A 751 39.03 -2.37 -0.61
N ASN A 752 40.35 -2.54 -0.54
CA ASN A 752 41.03 -3.84 -0.72
C ASN A 752 42.04 -4.10 0.41
N PRO A 753 41.63 -4.11 1.70
CA PRO A 753 42.54 -4.05 2.84
C PRO A 753 43.47 -5.26 3.00
N ASN A 754 43.22 -6.36 2.27
CA ASN A 754 44.00 -7.60 2.32
C ASN A 754 44.66 -7.94 0.97
N SER A 755 44.58 -7.06 -0.03
CA SER A 755 45.08 -7.34 -1.38
C SER A 755 46.52 -6.89 -1.57
N ASN A 756 47.36 -7.77 -2.12
CA ASN A 756 48.73 -7.45 -2.49
C ASN A 756 48.81 -7.01 -3.95
N PHE A 757 48.75 -5.70 -4.20
CA PHE A 757 48.86 -5.12 -5.53
C PHE A 757 50.21 -5.38 -6.22
N SER A 758 51.23 -5.81 -5.48
CA SER A 758 52.58 -6.10 -6.01
C SER A 758 52.79 -7.58 -6.39
N SER A 759 51.76 -8.41 -6.23
CA SER A 759 51.83 -9.86 -6.51
C SER A 759 51.71 -10.20 -8.00
N GLY A 760 51.41 -9.22 -8.86
CA GLY A 760 51.28 -9.40 -10.31
C GLY A 760 50.15 -10.34 -10.75
N SER A 761 49.25 -10.70 -9.82
CA SER A 761 48.12 -11.62 -10.03
C SER A 761 47.06 -11.40 -8.95
N GLY A 762 45.82 -11.85 -9.19
CA GLY A 762 44.71 -11.70 -8.23
C GLY A 762 43.66 -10.66 -8.66
N LEU A 763 42.54 -10.63 -7.93
CA LEU A 763 41.39 -9.76 -8.21
C LEU A 763 41.30 -8.64 -7.18
N VAL A 764 41.13 -7.41 -7.65
CA VAL A 764 40.86 -6.22 -6.82
C VAL A 764 39.59 -5.51 -7.29
N PHE A 765 38.94 -4.80 -6.38
CA PHE A 765 37.74 -4.02 -6.66
C PHE A 765 38.09 -2.54 -6.67
N ILE A 766 37.91 -1.89 -7.82
CA ILE A 766 38.22 -0.47 -7.99
C ILE A 766 36.94 0.30 -8.30
N PRO A 767 36.79 1.56 -7.85
CA PRO A 767 35.62 2.36 -8.23
C PRO A 767 35.49 2.51 -9.74
N GLY A 768 34.26 2.38 -10.25
CA GLY A 768 33.91 2.45 -11.66
C GLY A 768 33.15 3.71 -12.02
N ARG A 769 33.36 4.19 -13.26
CA ARG A 769 32.60 5.30 -13.83
C ARG A 769 31.37 4.78 -14.57
N ASP A 770 30.29 5.55 -14.53
CA ASP A 770 29.10 5.27 -15.33
C ASP A 770 29.29 5.66 -16.81
N GLN A 771 28.24 5.53 -17.64
CA GLN A 771 28.31 5.82 -19.08
C GLN A 771 28.56 7.31 -19.39
N THR A 772 28.49 8.18 -18.38
CA THR A 772 28.76 9.62 -18.47
C THR A 772 30.19 9.98 -18.05
N GLY A 773 30.97 8.99 -17.60
CA GLY A 773 32.33 9.19 -17.13
C GLY A 773 32.42 9.70 -15.68
N THR A 774 31.34 9.64 -14.89
CA THR A 774 31.33 10.09 -13.48
C THR A 774 31.28 8.92 -12.51
N PHE A 775 31.81 9.08 -11.30
CA PHE A 775 31.68 8.10 -10.23
C PHE A 775 30.30 8.24 -9.59
N PRO A 776 29.41 7.22 -9.69
CA PRO A 776 28.10 7.30 -9.08
C PRO A 776 28.20 7.15 -7.57
N ARG A 777 27.37 7.86 -6.80
CA ARG A 777 27.40 7.84 -5.32
C ARG A 777 26.72 6.61 -4.73
N PHE A 778 27.16 6.22 -3.53
CA PHE A 778 26.58 5.16 -2.71
C PHE A 778 25.20 5.59 -2.16
N ARG A 779 24.17 4.73 -2.29
CA ARG A 779 22.79 5.04 -1.85
C ARG A 779 22.51 4.47 -0.45
N SER A 780 22.11 5.31 0.51
CA SER A 780 21.64 4.90 1.85
C SER A 780 20.28 5.55 2.15
N SER A 781 19.35 4.78 2.72
CA SER A 781 17.96 5.19 3.03
C SER A 781 17.76 5.41 4.54
N SER A 782 17.48 6.65 4.96
CA SER A 782 16.82 6.95 6.24
C SER A 782 16.28 8.39 6.31
N ARG A 783 14.96 8.57 6.41
CA ARG A 783 14.28 9.82 6.85
C ARG A 783 13.33 9.48 8.01
N GLY A 784 13.30 10.33 9.03
CA GLY A 784 12.38 10.26 10.18
C GLY A 784 11.54 11.53 10.29
N ILE A 785 10.26 11.38 10.67
CA ILE A 785 9.23 12.43 10.76
C ILE A 785 9.09 12.96 12.20
N SER A 786 8.85 14.27 12.33
CA SER A 786 8.83 15.08 13.55
C SER A 786 7.42 15.45 14.05
N ALA A 787 7.38 16.06 15.25
CA ALA A 787 6.30 16.17 16.23
C ALA A 787 5.16 17.20 15.93
N GLY A 788 4.65 17.28 14.70
CA GLY A 788 3.66 18.28 14.27
C GLY A 788 2.17 18.00 14.58
N VAL A 789 1.81 16.85 15.15
CA VAL A 789 0.38 16.47 15.33
C VAL A 789 -0.22 17.02 16.65
N ILE A 790 0.59 17.57 17.56
CA ILE A 790 0.13 17.83 18.93
C ILE A 790 -0.50 19.22 19.13
N SER A 791 -0.19 20.23 18.30
CA SER A 791 -0.66 21.61 18.55
C SER A 791 -1.96 22.01 17.84
N GLY A 792 -2.38 21.28 16.79
CA GLY A 792 -3.68 21.48 16.12
C GLY A 792 -4.90 21.09 16.97
N LEU A 793 -4.69 20.24 17.98
CA LEU A 793 -5.73 19.77 18.91
C LEU A 793 -6.12 20.82 19.97
N SER A 794 -5.30 21.84 20.20
CA SER A 794 -5.53 22.80 21.28
C SER A 794 -6.46 23.95 20.88
N VAL A 795 -6.45 24.38 19.61
CA VAL A 795 -7.29 25.50 19.13
C VAL A 795 -8.67 25.01 18.67
N ALA A 796 -8.73 23.85 18.01
CA ALA A 796 -10.00 23.17 17.73
C ALA A 796 -10.70 22.70 19.04
N GLY A 797 -9.92 22.33 20.06
CA GLY A 797 -10.42 21.99 21.39
C GLY A 797 -11.07 23.17 22.13
N VAL A 798 -10.52 24.39 22.03
CA VAL A 798 -11.09 25.58 22.66
C VAL A 798 -12.33 26.09 21.90
N ALA A 799 -12.30 26.11 20.57
CA ALA A 799 -13.48 26.46 19.77
C ALA A 799 -14.62 25.43 19.93
N GLY A 800 -14.27 24.14 19.98
CA GLY A 800 -15.20 23.05 20.29
C GLY A 800 -15.74 23.14 21.72
N ALA A 801 -14.91 23.42 22.72
CA ALA A 801 -15.33 23.59 24.10
C ALA A 801 -16.25 24.81 24.29
N LEU A 802 -15.98 25.93 23.61
CA LEU A 802 -16.84 27.12 23.62
C LEU A 802 -18.18 26.86 22.91
N PHE A 803 -18.18 26.09 21.82
CA PHE A 803 -19.41 25.65 21.14
C PHE A 803 -20.22 24.69 22.02
N PHE A 804 -19.58 23.72 22.67
CA PHE A 804 -20.22 22.81 23.62
C PHE A 804 -20.75 23.54 24.85
N ALA A 805 -20.03 24.53 25.39
CA ALA A 805 -20.48 25.36 26.50
C ALA A 805 -21.70 26.22 26.11
N ALA A 806 -21.74 26.77 24.89
CA ALA A 806 -22.90 27.47 24.35
C ALA A 806 -24.11 26.53 24.16
N CYS A 807 -23.89 25.31 23.65
CA CYS A 807 -24.93 24.29 23.54
C CYS A 807 -25.44 23.84 24.92
N PHE A 808 -24.56 23.62 25.89
CA PHE A 808 -24.92 23.28 27.27
C PHE A 808 -25.68 24.42 27.94
N TYR A 809 -25.27 25.66 27.74
CA TYR A 809 -25.97 26.85 28.23
C TYR A 809 -27.38 26.94 27.63
N VAL A 810 -27.57 26.72 26.33
CA VAL A 810 -28.89 26.72 25.68
C VAL A 810 -29.76 25.56 26.17
N VAL A 811 -29.21 24.36 26.36
CA VAL A 811 -29.94 23.19 26.90
C VAL A 811 -30.32 23.40 28.36
N PHE A 812 -29.42 23.97 29.17
CA PHE A 812 -29.66 24.26 30.59
C PHE A 812 -30.66 25.41 30.77
N TYR A 813 -30.63 26.43 29.91
CA TYR A 813 -31.62 27.52 29.91
C TYR A 813 -32.99 27.03 29.43
N LYS A 814 -33.05 26.10 28.47
CA LYS A 814 -34.30 25.40 28.09
C LYS A 814 -34.81 24.46 29.18
N ARG A 815 -33.92 23.78 29.92
CA ARG A 815 -34.29 22.94 31.08
C ARG A 815 -34.75 23.78 32.27
N LYS A 816 -34.16 24.94 32.54
CA LYS A 816 -34.62 25.84 33.61
C LYS A 816 -36.02 26.39 33.33
N LYS A 817 -36.32 26.72 32.06
CA LYS A 817 -37.67 27.13 31.65
C LYS A 817 -38.70 25.98 31.63
N ALA A 818 -38.24 24.73 31.50
CA ALA A 818 -39.08 23.53 31.63
C ALA A 818 -39.29 23.10 33.10
N VAL A 819 -38.35 23.44 33.98
CA VAL A 819 -38.40 23.11 35.43
C VAL A 819 -39.14 24.18 36.24
N GLU A 820 -39.19 25.44 35.79
CA GLU A 820 -40.14 26.44 36.33
C GLU A 820 -41.60 26.18 35.90
N GLY A 821 -41.86 25.21 35.01
CA GLY A 821 -43.19 24.78 34.59
C GLY A 821 -43.70 23.49 35.24
N SER A 822 -42.92 22.84 36.11
CA SER A 822 -43.30 21.56 36.71
C SER A 822 -42.89 21.50 38.19
N PHE A 823 -43.61 22.27 39.00
CA PHE A 823 -43.68 22.09 40.44
C PHE A 823 -45.11 22.35 40.91
N LEU A 824 -45.94 21.30 40.90
CA LEU A 824 -47.07 21.16 41.83
C LEU A 824 -47.48 19.69 41.92
N HIS A 825 -47.50 19.18 43.16
CA HIS A 825 -47.84 17.82 43.64
C HIS A 825 -46.78 16.73 43.35
N THR A 826 -46.23 15.99 44.32
CA THR A 826 -46.72 15.60 45.66
C THR A 826 -45.56 15.07 46.52
N ALA A 827 -45.74 15.13 47.83
CA ALA A 827 -44.75 14.86 48.87
C ALA A 827 -44.93 13.51 49.59
N PHE A 828 -43.90 13.15 50.39
CA PHE A 828 -43.86 12.21 51.53
C PHE A 828 -43.92 10.70 51.22
N ASP A 829 -43.22 9.78 51.90
CA ASP A 829 -42.15 9.80 52.91
C ASP A 829 -41.53 8.37 52.94
N ASP A 830 -40.28 8.25 53.36
CA ASP A 830 -39.59 6.97 53.61
C ASP A 830 -39.98 6.40 54.99
N ASN A 831 -39.98 5.07 55.15
CA ASN A 831 -39.23 4.39 56.22
C ASN A 831 -39.37 2.85 56.25
N ALA A 832 -38.20 2.22 56.30
CA ALA A 832 -37.74 0.99 56.98
C ALA A 832 -38.74 -0.05 57.56
N VAL A 833 -38.38 -1.35 57.46
CA VAL A 833 -38.04 -2.28 58.58
C VAL A 833 -38.13 -3.78 58.20
N LYS A 834 -37.02 -4.49 58.44
CA LYS A 834 -36.76 -5.87 58.94
C LYS A 834 -37.64 -7.11 58.61
N HIS A 835 -36.88 -8.20 58.34
CA HIS A 835 -36.94 -9.58 58.89
C HIS A 835 -37.89 -10.67 58.32
N ARG A 836 -37.22 -11.78 57.93
CA ARG A 836 -37.44 -13.22 58.28
C ARG A 836 -38.53 -14.08 57.61
N HIS A 837 -38.02 -15.12 56.94
CA HIS A 837 -38.28 -16.57 57.11
C HIS A 837 -39.66 -17.21 56.83
N GLY A 838 -39.60 -18.37 56.15
CA GLY A 838 -40.62 -19.44 56.10
C GLY A 838 -41.06 -19.74 54.66
N ARG A 839 -40.59 -20.79 53.96
CA ARG A 839 -40.62 -22.26 54.13
C ARG A 839 -41.98 -22.90 53.81
N GLY A 840 -41.93 -23.80 52.81
CA GLY A 840 -42.82 -24.95 52.60
C GLY A 840 -44.13 -24.63 51.89
N SER A 841 -44.76 -25.52 51.12
CA SER A 841 -44.43 -26.84 50.55
C SER A 841 -45.71 -27.32 49.85
N ASN A 842 -45.55 -27.95 48.68
CA ASN A 842 -46.30 -29.09 48.10
C ASN A 842 -47.81 -29.24 48.41
N LEU A 843 -48.63 -29.52 47.38
CA LEU A 843 -48.92 -30.90 46.90
C LEU A 843 -50.25 -30.94 46.09
N GLU A 844 -50.17 -31.48 44.86
CA GLU A 844 -51.18 -32.28 44.12
C GLU A 844 -52.62 -31.73 43.88
N LYS A 845 -53.35 -31.98 42.78
CA LYS A 845 -53.36 -33.06 41.77
C LYS A 845 -54.26 -32.67 40.57
N THR A 846 -53.78 -32.95 39.36
CA THR A 846 -54.46 -33.54 38.16
C THR A 846 -55.88 -33.11 37.74
N SER A 847 -56.04 -32.61 36.49
CA SER A 847 -56.59 -33.36 35.34
C SER A 847 -56.72 -32.47 34.07
N GLU A 848 -56.48 -33.08 32.91
CA GLU A 848 -56.26 -32.54 31.57
C GLU A 848 -57.48 -31.89 30.87
N SER A 849 -57.25 -30.88 30.00
CA SER A 849 -57.57 -30.87 28.55
C SER A 849 -57.68 -29.43 27.95
N SER A 850 -56.67 -29.05 27.14
CA SER A 850 -56.61 -28.14 25.94
C SER A 850 -57.36 -26.77 25.88
N PRO A 851 -57.07 -25.90 24.90
CA PRO A 851 -55.85 -25.12 24.63
C PRO A 851 -56.15 -23.59 24.52
N ILE A 852 -55.27 -22.68 24.96
CA ILE A 852 -55.36 -21.25 24.56
C ILE A 852 -53.97 -20.63 24.32
N VAL A 853 -53.87 -20.11 23.11
CA VAL A 853 -52.85 -19.25 22.49
C VAL A 853 -52.61 -17.97 23.29
N GLY A 854 -51.34 -17.56 23.41
CA GLY A 854 -50.98 -16.16 23.70
C GLY A 854 -49.78 -16.01 24.63
N GLY A 855 -48.60 -15.77 24.06
CA GLY A 855 -47.38 -15.53 24.82
C GLY A 855 -46.38 -14.68 24.04
N ALA A 856 -46.66 -13.37 23.99
CA ALA A 856 -45.73 -12.24 23.83
C ALA A 856 -44.50 -12.44 22.90
N SER A 857 -44.64 -12.00 21.64
CA SER A 857 -43.48 -11.77 20.77
C SER A 857 -42.68 -10.58 21.30
N LEU A 858 -41.40 -10.79 21.63
CA LEU A 858 -40.46 -9.67 21.78
C LEU A 858 -40.35 -8.93 20.44
N GLY A 859 -40.43 -7.61 20.48
CA GLY A 859 -40.44 -6.71 19.32
C GLY A 859 -39.16 -6.77 18.48
N LEU A 860 -39.09 -7.74 17.57
CA LEU A 860 -38.12 -7.87 16.48
C LEU A 860 -38.79 -7.76 15.09
N THR A 861 -40.05 -7.32 15.04
CA THR A 861 -40.78 -7.07 13.79
C THR A 861 -40.23 -5.83 13.08
N GLY A 862 -39.17 -6.01 12.30
CA GLY A 862 -38.57 -4.93 11.51
C GLY A 862 -37.14 -5.15 11.03
N ILE A 863 -36.69 -6.40 10.87
CA ILE A 863 -35.38 -6.68 10.25
C ILE A 863 -35.61 -7.21 8.83
N THR A 864 -35.55 -6.33 7.83
CA THR A 864 -35.36 -6.75 6.43
C THR A 864 -33.88 -7.04 6.22
N VAL A 865 -33.46 -8.30 6.39
CA VAL A 865 -32.13 -8.80 6.01
C VAL A 865 -32.18 -9.30 4.57
N ASP A 866 -31.25 -8.87 3.73
CA ASP A 866 -31.11 -9.35 2.37
C ASP A 866 -30.54 -10.80 2.38
N LYS A 867 -31.42 -11.76 2.06
CA LYS A 867 -31.19 -13.13 1.51
C LYS A 867 -29.93 -13.90 1.94
N SER A 868 -29.97 -14.55 3.10
CA SER A 868 -29.26 -15.82 3.40
C SER A 868 -30.28 -16.93 3.70
N VAL A 869 -29.92 -18.21 3.57
CA VAL A 869 -30.85 -19.33 3.77
C VAL A 869 -31.30 -19.36 5.24
N GLU A 870 -32.59 -19.18 5.48
CA GLU A 870 -33.18 -19.30 6.81
C GLU A 870 -33.48 -20.78 7.11
N PHE A 871 -32.94 -21.27 8.22
CA PHE A 871 -33.16 -22.62 8.74
C PHE A 871 -34.18 -22.60 9.88
N SER A 872 -34.97 -23.66 10.02
CA SER A 872 -35.87 -23.83 11.17
C SER A 872 -35.11 -24.34 12.40
N TYR A 873 -35.61 -24.01 13.59
CA TYR A 873 -35.00 -24.53 14.84
C TYR A 873 -35.03 -26.07 14.87
N GLU A 874 -36.12 -26.67 14.41
CA GLU A 874 -36.31 -28.13 14.38
C GLU A 874 -35.27 -28.82 13.50
N GLU A 875 -34.95 -28.26 12.33
CA GLU A 875 -33.91 -28.79 11.44
C GLU A 875 -32.54 -28.78 12.13
N LEU A 876 -32.18 -27.69 12.81
CA LEU A 876 -30.90 -27.55 13.51
C LEU A 876 -30.83 -28.46 14.75
N ALA A 877 -31.92 -28.55 15.53
CA ALA A 877 -32.01 -29.40 16.71
C ALA A 877 -31.86 -30.87 16.32
N LYS A 878 -32.55 -31.31 15.27
CA LYS A 878 -32.42 -32.67 14.73
C LYS A 878 -30.99 -32.97 14.25
N ALA A 879 -30.38 -32.05 13.51
CA ALA A 879 -29.04 -32.25 12.95
C ALA A 879 -27.93 -32.26 14.02
N THR A 880 -28.16 -31.64 15.17
CA THR A 880 -27.21 -31.55 16.29
C THR A 880 -27.49 -32.53 17.44
N ASN A 881 -28.55 -33.33 17.33
CA ASN A 881 -29.10 -34.14 18.42
C ASN A 881 -29.40 -33.28 19.67
N ASP A 882 -30.29 -32.31 19.48
CA ASP A 882 -30.70 -31.30 20.47
C ASP A 882 -29.52 -30.53 21.08
N PHE A 883 -28.56 -30.13 20.24
CA PHE A 883 -27.35 -29.42 20.66
C PHE A 883 -26.57 -30.17 21.77
N SER A 884 -26.48 -31.50 21.62
CA SER A 884 -25.75 -32.37 22.54
C SER A 884 -24.29 -31.92 22.72
N MET A 885 -23.75 -32.12 23.92
CA MET A 885 -22.32 -31.89 24.21
C MET A 885 -21.40 -32.74 23.33
N ALA A 886 -21.88 -33.88 22.81
CA ALA A 886 -21.12 -34.71 21.87
C ALA A 886 -20.90 -34.01 20.52
N SER A 887 -21.81 -33.12 20.12
CA SER A 887 -21.73 -32.35 18.88
C SER A 887 -20.98 -31.02 19.07
N LYS A 888 -20.66 -30.63 20.31
CA LYS A 888 -20.01 -29.35 20.62
C LYS A 888 -18.53 -29.38 20.21
N ILE A 889 -18.16 -28.53 19.26
CA ILE A 889 -16.79 -28.43 18.74
C ILE A 889 -16.02 -27.22 19.27
N GLY A 890 -16.72 -26.25 19.87
CA GLY A 890 -16.07 -25.07 20.43
C GLY A 890 -16.97 -24.20 21.29
N GLN A 891 -16.34 -23.26 22.00
CA GLN A 891 -17.00 -22.18 22.73
C GLN A 891 -16.32 -20.87 22.33
N GLY A 892 -17.06 -19.98 21.67
CA GLY A 892 -16.62 -18.63 21.35
C GLY A 892 -17.04 -17.62 22.43
N GLY A 893 -16.66 -16.35 22.24
CA GLY A 893 -17.00 -15.26 23.16
C GLY A 893 -18.48 -14.89 23.18
N PHE A 894 -19.25 -15.29 22.15
CA PHE A 894 -20.66 -14.93 21.96
C PHE A 894 -21.58 -16.15 21.89
N GLY A 895 -21.07 -17.37 22.13
CA GLY A 895 -21.88 -18.58 22.01
C GLY A 895 -21.09 -19.88 21.83
N SER A 896 -21.81 -21.00 21.80
CA SER A 896 -21.25 -22.34 21.56
C SER A 896 -21.33 -22.72 20.08
N VAL A 897 -20.34 -23.48 19.59
CA VAL A 897 -20.30 -23.98 18.21
C VAL A 897 -20.47 -25.50 18.21
N TYR A 898 -21.36 -25.99 17.36
CA TYR A 898 -21.69 -27.41 17.20
C TYR A 898 -21.42 -27.88 15.77
N TYR A 899 -20.90 -29.10 15.62
CA TYR A 899 -20.86 -29.80 14.36
C TYR A 899 -22.24 -30.38 14.03
N ALA A 900 -22.62 -30.33 12.76
CA ALA A 900 -23.78 -31.00 12.23
C ALA A 900 -23.57 -31.39 10.76
N GLU A 901 -24.36 -32.37 10.31
CA GLU A 901 -24.53 -32.65 8.88
C GLU A 901 -25.91 -32.15 8.46
N LEU A 902 -25.94 -31.05 7.72
CA LEU A 902 -27.17 -30.38 7.28
C LEU A 902 -27.33 -30.57 5.79
N ARG A 903 -28.43 -31.24 5.39
CA ARG A 903 -28.76 -31.49 3.97
C ARG A 903 -27.65 -32.20 3.18
N GLY A 904 -26.86 -33.05 3.85
CA GLY A 904 -25.74 -33.79 3.26
C GLY A 904 -24.40 -33.03 3.26
N GLU A 905 -24.36 -31.81 3.79
CA GLU A 905 -23.16 -30.99 3.90
C GLU A 905 -22.72 -30.85 5.35
N LYS A 906 -21.40 -30.83 5.59
CA LYS A 906 -20.84 -30.61 6.93
C LYS A 906 -20.93 -29.13 7.30
N ALA A 907 -21.51 -28.84 8.45
CA ALA A 907 -21.75 -27.49 8.92
C ALA A 907 -21.28 -27.26 10.36
N ALA A 908 -20.86 -26.03 10.64
CA ALA A 908 -20.62 -25.52 11.98
C ALA A 908 -21.78 -24.58 12.38
N ILE A 909 -22.54 -24.94 13.41
CA ILE A 909 -23.68 -24.18 13.90
C ILE A 909 -23.27 -23.44 15.17
N LYS A 910 -23.16 -22.11 15.08
CA LYS A 910 -22.89 -21.21 16.21
C LYS A 910 -24.21 -20.78 16.84
N LYS A 911 -24.51 -21.32 18.03
CA LYS A 911 -25.64 -20.90 18.86
C LYS A 911 -25.22 -19.68 19.67
N MET A 912 -25.82 -18.53 19.37
CA MET A 912 -25.48 -17.25 20.01
C MET A 912 -26.15 -17.12 21.38
N ASP A 913 -25.47 -16.47 22.30
CA ASP A 913 -26.05 -16.07 23.58
C ASP A 913 -27.11 -14.99 23.34
N MET A 914 -28.21 -15.02 24.11
CA MET A 914 -29.34 -14.08 23.93
C MET A 914 -28.96 -12.59 24.03
N GLN A 915 -27.85 -12.28 24.72
CA GLN A 915 -27.34 -10.92 24.88
C GLN A 915 -26.48 -10.44 23.69
N ALA A 916 -26.06 -11.35 22.80
CA ALA A 916 -25.17 -11.10 21.67
C ALA A 916 -25.91 -10.80 20.34
N SER A 917 -27.11 -10.19 20.42
CA SER A 917 -27.94 -9.89 19.25
C SER A 917 -27.31 -8.85 18.31
N LYS A 918 -26.48 -7.94 18.84
CA LYS A 918 -25.76 -6.95 18.03
C LYS A 918 -24.65 -7.60 17.21
N GLU A 919 -23.92 -8.53 17.81
CA GLU A 919 -22.82 -9.29 17.20
C GLU A 919 -23.38 -10.24 16.14
N PHE A 920 -24.51 -10.90 16.42
CA PHE A 920 -25.25 -11.69 15.43
C PHE A 920 -25.58 -10.86 14.19
N LEU A 921 -26.16 -9.67 14.36
CA LEU A 921 -26.52 -8.79 13.24
C LEU A 921 -25.31 -8.24 12.50
N ALA A 922 -24.23 -7.92 13.21
CA ALA A 922 -22.97 -7.46 12.61
C ALA A 922 -22.37 -8.55 11.72
N GLU A 923 -22.28 -9.77 12.24
CA GLU A 923 -21.73 -10.92 11.53
C GLU A 923 -22.58 -11.29 10.31
N LEU A 924 -23.91 -11.36 10.47
CA LEU A 924 -24.85 -11.61 9.38
C LEU A 924 -24.75 -10.54 8.28
N LYS A 925 -24.65 -9.26 8.64
CA LYS A 925 -24.56 -8.14 7.68
C LYS A 925 -23.25 -8.15 6.88
N VAL A 926 -22.15 -8.61 7.47
CA VAL A 926 -20.84 -8.67 6.81
C VAL A 926 -20.75 -9.92 5.94
N LEU A 927 -21.00 -11.09 6.49
CA LEU A 927 -20.78 -12.38 5.83
C LEU A 927 -21.76 -12.69 4.69
N THR A 928 -22.90 -11.99 4.62
CA THR A 928 -23.77 -12.00 3.45
C THR A 928 -23.20 -11.21 2.26
N ARG A 929 -22.14 -10.41 2.46
CA ARG A 929 -21.57 -9.51 1.46
C ARG A 929 -20.13 -9.82 1.09
N VAL A 930 -19.43 -10.63 1.89
CA VAL A 930 -18.01 -10.96 1.68
C VAL A 930 -17.87 -12.41 1.25
N HIS A 931 -17.21 -12.61 0.11
CA HIS A 931 -16.94 -13.94 -0.46
C HIS A 931 -15.50 -14.02 -0.93
N HIS A 932 -14.69 -14.80 -0.21
CA HIS A 932 -13.27 -14.94 -0.48
C HIS A 932 -12.75 -16.29 0.05
N LEU A 933 -11.79 -16.89 -0.66
CA LEU A 933 -11.25 -18.23 -0.32
C LEU A 933 -10.72 -18.34 1.11
N ASN A 934 -10.11 -17.26 1.61
CA ASN A 934 -9.51 -17.20 2.94
C ASN A 934 -10.42 -16.57 4.01
N LEU A 935 -11.74 -16.54 3.79
CA LEU A 935 -12.74 -16.17 4.79
C LEU A 935 -13.72 -17.33 4.96
N VAL A 936 -14.26 -17.51 6.17
CA VAL A 936 -15.28 -18.53 6.42
C VAL A 936 -16.60 -18.17 5.72
N HIS A 937 -17.16 -19.14 5.00
CA HIS A 937 -18.44 -19.01 4.32
C HIS A 937 -19.63 -19.19 5.28
N LEU A 938 -20.52 -18.19 5.31
CA LEU A 938 -21.83 -18.31 5.95
C LEU A 938 -22.81 -19.01 5.00
N ILE A 939 -23.34 -20.15 5.44
CA ILE A 939 -24.35 -20.94 4.72
C ILE A 939 -25.75 -20.35 4.97
N GLY A 940 -26.04 -19.97 6.22
CA GLY A 940 -27.36 -19.44 6.59
C GLY A 940 -27.48 -19.03 8.05
N TYR A 941 -28.72 -18.78 8.48
CA TYR A 941 -29.04 -18.37 9.85
C TYR A 941 -30.37 -18.96 10.34
N CYS A 942 -30.63 -18.89 11.64
CA CYS A 942 -31.94 -19.15 12.24
C CYS A 942 -32.20 -18.13 13.35
N VAL A 943 -33.41 -17.59 13.40
CA VAL A 943 -33.86 -16.66 14.45
C VAL A 943 -35.04 -17.22 15.26
N GLU A 944 -35.45 -18.46 14.97
CA GLU A 944 -36.56 -19.13 15.64
C GLU A 944 -36.11 -19.70 17.00
N GLY A 945 -36.73 -19.22 18.09
CA GLY A 945 -36.45 -19.64 19.46
C GLY A 945 -35.10 -19.16 20.04
N SER A 946 -34.03 -19.22 19.25
CA SER A 946 -32.70 -18.71 19.56
C SER A 946 -32.01 -18.20 18.29
N LEU A 947 -30.90 -17.46 18.44
CA LEU A 947 -30.13 -16.93 17.32
C LEU A 947 -29.01 -17.92 16.93
N PHE A 948 -28.95 -18.31 15.66
CA PHE A 948 -27.95 -19.23 15.12
C PHE A 948 -27.35 -18.73 13.82
N LEU A 949 -26.04 -18.91 13.68
CA LEU A 949 -25.31 -18.74 12.42
C LEU A 949 -24.75 -20.09 11.98
N ILE A 950 -24.96 -20.44 10.71
CA ILE A 950 -24.55 -21.72 10.12
C ILE A 950 -23.44 -21.44 9.12
N TYR A 951 -22.28 -22.05 9.33
CA TYR A 951 -21.08 -21.90 8.51
C TYR A 951 -20.67 -23.22 7.87
N GLU A 952 -19.81 -23.15 6.86
CA GLU A 952 -19.03 -24.30 6.43
C GLU A 952 -18.24 -24.89 7.62
N PHE A 953 -18.16 -26.22 7.69
CA PHE A 953 -17.30 -26.87 8.67
C PHE A 953 -15.85 -26.93 8.18
N ILE A 954 -14.92 -26.47 9.02
CA ILE A 954 -13.48 -26.41 8.72
C ILE A 954 -12.74 -27.48 9.55
N GLU A 955 -12.12 -28.46 8.89
CA GLU A 955 -11.80 -29.75 9.49
C GLU A 955 -10.67 -29.71 10.52
N ASN A 956 -9.60 -28.95 10.27
CA ASN A 956 -8.44 -28.96 11.14
C ASN A 956 -8.57 -28.01 12.34
N GLY A 957 -9.70 -27.33 12.52
CA GLY A 957 -9.96 -26.43 13.66
C GLY A 957 -9.13 -25.14 13.60
N ASN A 958 -8.87 -24.50 14.75
CA ASN A 958 -8.18 -23.21 14.79
C ASN A 958 -6.65 -23.31 14.93
N LEU A 959 -5.93 -22.33 14.38
CA LEU A 959 -4.48 -22.21 14.38
C LEU A 959 -3.89 -22.22 15.80
N GLY A 960 -4.52 -21.53 16.75
CA GLY A 960 -4.05 -21.48 18.14
C GLY A 960 -3.86 -22.87 18.77
N GLN A 961 -4.79 -23.80 18.53
CA GLN A 961 -4.69 -25.18 19.02
C GLN A 961 -3.48 -25.94 18.46
N HIS A 962 -3.17 -25.74 17.18
CA HIS A 962 -1.98 -26.33 16.52
C HIS A 962 -0.70 -25.75 17.10
N LEU A 963 -0.66 -24.44 17.31
CA LEU A 963 0.50 -23.77 17.91
C LEU A 963 0.72 -24.16 19.38
N ARG A 964 -0.29 -24.48 20.17
CA ARG A 964 -0.11 -24.82 21.61
C ARG A 964 0.09 -26.30 21.92
N GLY A 965 0.19 -27.17 20.90
CA GLY A 965 0.55 -28.58 21.12
C GLY A 965 -0.54 -29.39 21.82
N SER A 966 -1.81 -29.11 21.51
CA SER A 966 -3.00 -29.81 22.04
C SER A 966 -3.15 -31.27 21.54
N GLY A 967 -2.04 -32.01 21.42
CA GLY A 967 -1.99 -33.37 20.86
C GLY A 967 -1.90 -33.43 19.33
N LYS A 968 -1.59 -32.29 18.67
CA LYS A 968 -1.38 -32.20 17.21
C LYS A 968 0.11 -32.02 16.90
N ASP A 969 0.53 -32.57 15.75
CA ASP A 969 1.91 -32.43 15.27
C ASP A 969 2.28 -30.94 15.05
N PRO A 970 3.54 -30.55 15.24
CA PRO A 970 3.99 -29.19 14.96
C PRO A 970 3.77 -28.83 13.50
N LEU A 971 3.19 -27.66 13.24
CA LEU A 971 3.08 -27.15 11.87
C LEU A 971 4.49 -26.87 11.30
N PRO A 972 4.86 -27.42 10.13
CA PRO A 972 6.12 -27.11 9.45
C PRO A 972 6.26 -25.63 9.13
N TRP A 973 7.50 -25.14 8.99
CA TRP A 973 7.75 -23.73 8.72
C TRP A 973 7.07 -23.22 7.44
N SER A 974 7.15 -23.97 6.34
CA SER A 974 6.48 -23.63 5.07
C SER A 974 4.96 -23.49 5.24
N THR A 975 4.34 -24.41 5.99
CA THR A 975 2.91 -24.34 6.32
C THR A 975 2.58 -23.10 7.14
N ARG A 976 3.44 -22.70 8.10
CA ARG A 976 3.25 -21.46 8.88
C ARG A 976 3.30 -20.21 8.01
N VAL A 977 4.25 -20.14 7.07
CA VAL A 977 4.35 -19.05 6.08
C VAL A 977 3.09 -19.02 5.20
N GLN A 978 2.61 -20.17 4.75
CA GLN A 978 1.40 -20.26 3.93
C GLN A 978 0.15 -19.81 4.70
N ILE A 979 0.01 -20.21 5.97
CA ILE A 979 -1.09 -19.79 6.85
C ILE A 979 -1.06 -18.26 7.06
N ALA A 980 0.12 -17.68 7.26
CA ALA A 980 0.28 -16.23 7.33
C ALA A 980 -0.20 -15.56 6.04
N LEU A 981 0.26 -16.05 4.88
CA LEU A 981 -0.10 -15.50 3.57
C LEU A 981 -1.60 -15.58 3.30
N ASP A 982 -2.22 -16.72 3.58
CA ASP A 982 -3.66 -16.95 3.43
C ASP A 982 -4.49 -16.00 4.29
N SER A 983 -4.12 -15.90 5.57
CA SER A 983 -4.78 -14.99 6.51
C SER A 983 -4.64 -13.53 6.07
N ALA A 984 -3.46 -13.15 5.58
CA ALA A 984 -3.20 -11.82 5.06
C ALA A 984 -4.03 -11.49 3.82
N ARG A 985 -4.26 -12.45 2.92
CA ARG A 985 -5.14 -12.27 1.74
C ARG A 985 -6.60 -12.07 2.13
N GLY A 986 -7.09 -12.84 3.10
CA GLY A 986 -8.44 -12.65 3.65
C GLY A 986 -8.62 -11.25 4.23
N LEU A 987 -7.62 -10.77 4.96
CA LEU A 987 -7.58 -9.42 5.53
C LEU A 987 -7.47 -8.32 4.47
N GLU A 988 -6.61 -8.49 3.48
CA GLU A 988 -6.48 -7.56 2.34
C GLU A 988 -7.80 -7.41 1.59
N TYR A 989 -8.53 -8.51 1.36
CA TYR A 989 -9.85 -8.47 0.73
C TYR A 989 -10.83 -7.58 1.51
N ILE A 990 -10.98 -7.80 2.81
CA ILE A 990 -11.94 -7.05 3.62
C ILE A 990 -11.54 -5.58 3.83
N HIS A 991 -10.24 -5.25 3.78
CA HIS A 991 -9.74 -3.88 3.93
C HIS A 991 -9.75 -3.07 2.64
N GLU A 992 -9.39 -3.68 1.51
CA GLU A 992 -9.08 -2.96 0.27
C GLU A 992 -10.10 -3.22 -0.85
N HIS A 993 -10.87 -4.31 -0.80
CA HIS A 993 -11.71 -4.76 -1.90
C HIS A 993 -13.22 -4.76 -1.60
N THR A 994 -13.61 -4.47 -0.36
CA THR A 994 -15.01 -4.36 0.07
C THR A 994 -15.48 -2.90 0.19
N ILE A 995 -16.73 -2.62 -0.18
CA ILE A 995 -17.39 -1.34 0.10
C ILE A 995 -18.75 -1.62 0.77
N PRO A 996 -19.01 -1.06 1.96
CA PRO A 996 -18.08 -0.31 2.82
C PRO A 996 -16.91 -1.17 3.34
N VAL A 997 -15.78 -0.54 3.67
CA VAL A 997 -14.60 -1.23 4.22
C VAL A 997 -14.96 -1.96 5.51
N CYS A 998 -14.54 -3.22 5.60
CA CYS A 998 -14.81 -4.10 6.74
C CYS A 998 -13.57 -4.17 7.65
N ILE A 999 -13.68 -3.69 8.89
CA ILE A 999 -12.62 -3.77 9.90
C ILE A 999 -13.00 -4.86 10.90
N HIS A 1000 -12.23 -5.94 10.98
CA HIS A 1000 -12.55 -7.18 11.69
C HIS A 1000 -12.56 -7.00 13.22
N ARG A 1001 -11.52 -6.34 13.76
CA ARG A 1001 -11.32 -5.98 15.18
C ARG A 1001 -11.04 -7.11 16.16
N ASP A 1002 -11.14 -8.38 15.74
CA ASP A 1002 -10.82 -9.54 16.58
C ASP A 1002 -9.94 -10.59 15.87
N ILE A 1003 -8.88 -10.13 15.21
CA ILE A 1003 -7.89 -11.03 14.60
C ILE A 1003 -7.02 -11.65 15.69
N LYS A 1004 -6.97 -12.98 15.72
CA LYS A 1004 -6.17 -13.79 16.64
C LYS A 1004 -6.04 -15.23 16.10
N SER A 1005 -5.06 -15.98 16.58
CA SER A 1005 -4.85 -17.38 16.17
C SER A 1005 -6.06 -18.30 16.43
N ALA A 1006 -6.93 -17.98 17.40
CA ALA A 1006 -8.17 -18.73 17.65
C ALA A 1006 -9.27 -18.49 16.59
N ASN A 1007 -9.20 -17.38 15.86
CA ASN A 1007 -10.16 -16.99 14.82
C ASN A 1007 -9.63 -17.25 13.40
N ILE A 1008 -8.51 -17.95 13.28
CA ILE A 1008 -7.94 -18.42 12.01
C ILE A 1008 -8.13 -19.94 11.97
N LEU A 1009 -9.05 -20.41 11.12
CA LEU A 1009 -9.35 -21.83 10.96
C LEU A 1009 -8.54 -22.42 9.81
N LEU A 1010 -8.21 -23.71 9.92
CA LEU A 1010 -7.41 -24.43 8.94
C LEU A 1010 -8.26 -25.51 8.26
N ASP A 1011 -8.37 -25.47 6.94
CA ASP A 1011 -9.05 -26.52 6.18
C ASP A 1011 -8.23 -27.83 6.16
N LYS A 1012 -8.79 -28.87 5.54
CA LYS A 1012 -8.12 -30.18 5.36
C LYS A 1012 -6.70 -30.12 4.76
N ASN A 1013 -6.38 -29.07 4.00
CA ASN A 1013 -5.09 -28.85 3.35
C ASN A 1013 -4.21 -27.86 4.12
N PHE A 1014 -4.58 -27.51 5.36
CA PHE A 1014 -3.92 -26.49 6.19
C PHE A 1014 -3.92 -25.09 5.57
N ARG A 1015 -4.87 -24.79 4.69
CA ARG A 1015 -5.10 -23.42 4.18
C ARG A 1015 -5.92 -22.64 5.19
N ALA A 1016 -5.57 -21.37 5.38
CA ALA A 1016 -6.17 -20.55 6.42
C ALA A 1016 -7.43 -19.83 5.96
N LYS A 1017 -8.44 -19.80 6.84
CA LYS A 1017 -9.68 -19.02 6.70
C LYS A 1017 -9.92 -18.19 7.96
N VAL A 1018 -10.08 -16.88 7.78
CA VAL A 1018 -10.41 -15.94 8.87
C VAL A 1018 -11.90 -16.05 9.21
N ALA A 1019 -12.20 -16.15 10.50
CA ALA A 1019 -13.53 -16.39 11.06
C ALA A 1019 -13.88 -15.36 12.15
N ASP A 1020 -15.15 -15.42 12.61
CA ASP A 1020 -15.70 -14.66 13.75
C ASP A 1020 -15.79 -13.15 13.51
N PHE A 1021 -16.75 -12.76 12.65
CA PHE A 1021 -16.98 -11.37 12.28
C PHE A 1021 -17.90 -10.62 13.27
N GLY A 1022 -18.21 -11.20 14.43
CA GLY A 1022 -19.14 -10.63 15.42
C GLY A 1022 -18.78 -9.22 15.93
N LEU A 1023 -17.50 -8.84 15.86
CA LEU A 1023 -17.02 -7.52 16.27
C LEU A 1023 -16.74 -6.55 15.11
N THR A 1024 -17.03 -6.98 13.87
CA THR A 1024 -16.70 -6.25 12.65
C THR A 1024 -17.45 -4.93 12.57
N LYS A 1025 -16.75 -3.88 12.11
CA LYS A 1025 -17.33 -2.56 11.85
C LYS A 1025 -17.21 -2.21 10.37
N LEU A 1026 -18.32 -1.78 9.78
CA LEU A 1026 -18.39 -1.23 8.43
C LEU A 1026 -18.18 0.28 8.47
N THR A 1027 -17.24 0.82 7.69
CA THR A 1027 -17.03 2.28 7.61
C THR A 1027 -18.11 2.92 6.72
N GLY A 1028 -19.02 3.72 7.28
CA GLY A 1028 -20.01 4.45 6.47
C GLY A 1028 -19.40 5.66 5.76
N VAL A 1029 -19.75 5.89 4.49
CA VAL A 1029 -19.51 7.16 3.82
C VAL A 1029 -20.33 8.24 4.56
N GLY A 1030 -19.65 9.15 5.27
CA GLY A 1030 -20.27 10.30 5.92
C GLY A 1030 -20.67 10.15 7.40
N SER A 1031 -20.28 9.08 8.11
CA SER A 1031 -20.52 9.00 9.56
C SER A 1031 -19.27 9.35 10.36
N SER A 1032 -19.32 10.50 11.03
CA SER A 1032 -18.33 10.91 12.03
C SER A 1032 -18.16 9.85 13.12
N SER A 1033 -16.92 9.70 13.57
CA SER A 1033 -16.44 8.79 14.61
C SER A 1033 -17.18 8.98 15.94
N LEU A 1034 -18.33 8.34 16.08
CA LEU A 1034 -19.00 8.12 17.36
C LEU A 1034 -18.19 7.11 18.17
N HIS A 1035 -17.87 7.46 19.42
CA HIS A 1035 -17.19 6.62 20.41
C HIS A 1035 -17.82 5.22 20.47
N THR A 1036 -17.15 4.25 19.85
CA THR A 1036 -17.44 2.83 20.05
C THR A 1036 -16.61 2.34 21.22
N GLY A 1037 -17.23 1.64 22.18
CA GLY A 1037 -16.54 1.10 23.35
C GLY A 1037 -15.30 0.27 23.00
N LEU A 1038 -14.38 0.15 23.96
CA LEU A 1038 -13.19 -0.69 23.86
C LEU A 1038 -13.62 -2.14 23.63
N VAL A 1039 -13.32 -2.69 22.46
CA VAL A 1039 -13.72 -4.03 22.03
C VAL A 1039 -12.55 -4.63 21.24
N GLY A 1040 -12.14 -5.85 21.60
CA GLY A 1040 -11.03 -6.61 21.03
C GLY A 1040 -10.42 -7.57 22.07
N THR A 1041 -9.57 -8.51 21.64
CA THR A 1041 -8.91 -9.48 22.54
C THR A 1041 -7.60 -8.91 23.13
N PHE A 1042 -7.45 -8.98 24.46
CA PHE A 1042 -6.23 -8.53 25.16
C PHE A 1042 -4.97 -9.27 24.64
N GLY A 1043 -3.88 -8.54 24.41
CA GLY A 1043 -2.67 -9.05 23.75
C GLY A 1043 -2.62 -8.83 22.23
N TYR A 1044 -3.77 -8.69 21.57
CA TYR A 1044 -3.88 -8.37 20.13
C TYR A 1044 -4.32 -6.92 19.87
N MET A 1045 -4.82 -6.23 20.90
CA MET A 1045 -5.27 -4.85 20.76
C MET A 1045 -4.07 -3.88 20.69
N PRO A 1046 -4.05 -2.97 19.70
CA PRO A 1046 -3.01 -1.96 19.61
C PRO A 1046 -3.21 -0.84 20.66
N PRO A 1047 -2.14 -0.11 21.02
CA PRO A 1047 -2.17 0.87 22.12
C PRO A 1047 -3.15 2.05 21.89
N GLU A 1048 -3.39 2.45 20.64
CA GLU A 1048 -4.31 3.55 20.32
C GLU A 1048 -5.80 3.21 20.56
N CYS A 1049 -6.17 1.92 20.53
CA CYS A 1049 -7.53 1.51 20.87
C CYS A 1049 -7.85 1.80 22.34
N ALA A 1050 -6.88 1.58 23.23
CA ALA A 1050 -7.00 1.88 24.66
C ALA A 1050 -6.93 3.38 24.97
N ARG A 1051 -6.16 4.17 24.20
CA ARG A 1051 -5.92 5.60 24.47
C ARG A 1051 -6.96 6.54 23.84
N TYR A 1052 -7.41 6.28 22.63
CA TYR A 1052 -8.19 7.25 21.84
C TYR A 1052 -9.48 6.70 21.22
N GLY A 1053 -9.69 5.37 21.23
CA GLY A 1053 -10.89 4.75 20.64
C GLY A 1053 -11.01 4.91 19.12
N SER A 1054 -9.91 5.23 18.43
CA SER A 1054 -9.86 5.32 16.97
C SER A 1054 -10.09 3.94 16.33
N VAL A 1055 -10.83 3.88 15.22
CA VAL A 1055 -11.10 2.63 14.48
C VAL A 1055 -10.61 2.78 13.05
N SER A 1056 -9.62 1.97 12.65
CA SER A 1056 -9.09 1.91 11.29
C SER A 1056 -8.65 0.48 10.94
N PRO A 1057 -8.43 0.15 9.65
CA PRO A 1057 -7.87 -1.13 9.23
C PRO A 1057 -6.51 -1.47 9.90
N LYS A 1058 -5.78 -0.46 10.38
CA LYS A 1058 -4.48 -0.63 11.06
C LYS A 1058 -4.56 -1.35 12.40
N ILE A 1059 -5.77 -1.51 12.96
CA ILE A 1059 -6.02 -2.32 14.15
C ILE A 1059 -5.81 -3.80 13.84
N ASP A 1060 -6.40 -4.25 12.73
CA ASP A 1060 -6.28 -5.63 12.28
C ASP A 1060 -4.84 -5.92 11.84
N VAL A 1061 -4.13 -4.94 11.26
CA VAL A 1061 -2.70 -5.05 10.92
C VAL A 1061 -1.85 -5.33 12.17
N TYR A 1062 -2.07 -4.60 13.27
CA TYR A 1062 -1.34 -4.85 14.52
C TYR A 1062 -1.62 -6.25 15.07
N ALA A 1063 -2.90 -6.61 15.15
CA ALA A 1063 -3.33 -7.92 15.61
C ALA A 1063 -2.74 -9.06 14.75
N PHE A 1064 -2.67 -8.86 13.43
CA PHE A 1064 -2.01 -9.79 12.51
C PHE A 1064 -0.50 -9.89 12.76
N GLY A 1065 0.18 -8.77 13.07
CA GLY A 1065 1.58 -8.78 13.49
C GLY A 1065 1.83 -9.65 14.74
N VAL A 1066 0.91 -9.62 15.71
CA VAL A 1066 0.96 -10.52 16.87
C VAL A 1066 0.80 -11.98 16.44
N VAL A 1067 -0.11 -12.29 15.51
CA VAL A 1067 -0.27 -13.65 14.94
C VAL A 1067 1.02 -14.13 14.25
N LEU A 1068 1.75 -13.26 13.54
CA LEU A 1068 3.05 -13.61 12.96
C LEU A 1068 4.07 -13.99 14.04
N TYR A 1069 4.11 -13.28 15.17
CA TYR A 1069 4.96 -13.67 16.30
C TYR A 1069 4.52 -15.00 16.93
N GLU A 1070 3.23 -15.30 16.99
CA GLU A 1070 2.73 -16.60 17.45
C GLU A 1070 3.15 -17.73 16.50
N LEU A 1071 3.11 -17.49 15.18
CA LEU A 1071 3.58 -18.46 14.18
C LEU A 1071 5.09 -18.75 14.34
N ILE A 1072 5.91 -17.74 14.65
CA ILE A 1072 7.35 -17.93 14.89
C ILE A 1072 7.61 -18.70 16.18
N SER A 1073 6.97 -18.29 17.28
CA SER A 1073 7.37 -18.71 18.62
C SER A 1073 6.51 -19.81 19.24
N ALA A 1074 5.31 -20.03 18.70
CA ALA A 1074 4.26 -20.82 19.34
C ALA A 1074 3.91 -20.39 20.79
N LYS A 1075 4.26 -19.16 21.20
CA LYS A 1075 3.89 -18.56 22.49
C LYS A 1075 2.55 -17.85 22.43
N GLU A 1076 1.90 -17.68 23.58
CA GLU A 1076 0.69 -16.86 23.72
C GLU A 1076 0.96 -15.38 23.51
N ALA A 1077 -0.05 -14.64 23.03
CA ALA A 1077 0.02 -13.19 22.86
C ALA A 1077 0.35 -12.45 24.16
N VAL A 1078 0.12 -13.06 25.32
CA VAL A 1078 0.53 -12.59 26.64
C VAL A 1078 1.40 -13.66 27.31
N VAL A 1079 2.63 -13.29 27.67
CA VAL A 1079 3.61 -14.19 28.28
C VAL A 1079 3.76 -13.82 29.76
N LYS A 1080 3.73 -14.82 30.66
CA LYS A 1080 3.98 -14.64 32.09
C LYS A 1080 5.50 -14.72 32.35
N THR A 1081 6.09 -13.69 32.95
CA THR A 1081 7.53 -13.66 33.28
C THR A 1081 7.74 -13.88 34.78
N ASN A 1082 8.35 -15.01 35.16
CA ASN A 1082 8.76 -15.43 36.51
C ASN A 1082 7.66 -15.61 37.59
N GLU A 1083 7.70 -16.75 38.29
CA GLU A 1083 6.73 -17.13 39.35
C GLU A 1083 6.82 -16.29 40.63
N ALA A 1084 7.78 -15.35 40.74
CA ALA A 1084 8.00 -14.54 41.94
C ALA A 1084 7.46 -13.09 41.85
N VAL A 1085 7.19 -12.58 40.65
CA VAL A 1085 6.63 -11.23 40.43
C VAL A 1085 5.65 -11.30 39.27
N THR A 1086 4.37 -11.02 39.53
CA THR A 1086 3.29 -11.05 38.52
C THR A 1086 3.39 -9.89 37.52
N GLU A 1087 4.45 -9.84 36.72
CA GLU A 1087 4.52 -8.99 35.53
C GLU A 1087 4.16 -9.83 34.30
N SER A 1088 3.18 -9.36 33.53
CA SER A 1088 2.75 -9.98 32.27
C SER A 1088 3.24 -9.09 31.13
N GLN A 1089 4.00 -9.65 30.19
CA GLN A 1089 4.52 -8.94 29.03
C GLN A 1089 3.80 -9.41 27.77
N GLY A 1090 3.41 -8.46 26.89
CA GLY A 1090 2.86 -8.80 25.58
C GLY A 1090 3.92 -9.37 24.65
N LEU A 1091 3.54 -10.32 23.78
CA LEU A 1091 4.46 -10.99 22.86
C LEU A 1091 5.17 -10.01 21.90
N ALA A 1092 4.47 -8.97 21.45
CA ALA A 1092 5.05 -7.92 20.62
C ALA A 1092 6.23 -7.21 21.29
N GLY A 1093 6.08 -6.84 22.58
CA GLY A 1093 7.15 -6.18 23.34
C GLY A 1093 8.36 -7.08 23.61
N LEU A 1094 8.14 -8.42 23.69
CA LEU A 1094 9.23 -9.38 23.82
C LEU A 1094 10.10 -9.43 22.55
N PHE A 1095 9.45 -9.49 21.38
CA PHE A 1095 10.16 -9.48 20.09
C PHE A 1095 10.81 -8.12 19.79
N GLU A 1096 10.15 -7.01 20.12
CA GLU A 1096 10.71 -5.67 19.96
C GLU A 1096 12.02 -5.49 20.74
N ALA A 1097 12.09 -5.99 21.98
CA ALA A 1097 13.30 -5.96 22.80
C ALA A 1097 14.46 -6.75 22.16
N VAL A 1098 14.17 -7.89 21.54
CA VAL A 1098 15.17 -8.70 20.82
C VAL A 1098 15.63 -8.00 19.53
N LEU A 1099 14.68 -7.53 18.72
CA LEU A 1099 14.97 -6.93 17.40
C LEU A 1099 15.65 -5.56 17.48
N SER A 1100 15.60 -4.90 18.63
CA SER A 1100 16.28 -3.62 18.88
C SER A 1100 17.77 -3.76 19.22
N GLN A 1101 18.27 -4.99 19.40
CA GLN A 1101 19.69 -5.22 19.66
C GLN A 1101 20.54 -5.10 18.38
N PRO A 1102 21.83 -4.73 18.49
CA PRO A 1102 22.73 -4.61 17.33
C PRO A 1102 22.91 -5.92 16.53
N ASP A 1103 22.86 -7.07 17.21
CA ASP A 1103 22.86 -8.39 16.58
C ASP A 1103 21.76 -9.28 17.21
N PRO A 1104 20.54 -9.27 16.65
CA PRO A 1104 19.40 -9.98 17.24
C PRO A 1104 19.43 -11.48 16.94
N ARG A 1105 20.42 -12.01 16.20
CA ARG A 1105 20.37 -13.38 15.66
C ARG A 1105 20.28 -14.44 16.74
N GLU A 1106 21.14 -14.35 17.74
CA GLU A 1106 21.21 -15.36 18.81
C GLU A 1106 19.96 -15.33 19.69
N ASP A 1107 19.49 -14.14 20.05
CA ASP A 1107 18.32 -13.97 20.90
C ASP A 1107 17.01 -14.27 20.17
N LEU A 1108 16.95 -14.04 18.85
CA LEU A 1108 15.82 -14.46 18.02
C LEU A 1108 15.70 -15.99 18.00
N CYS A 1109 16.81 -16.73 17.89
CA CYS A 1109 16.80 -18.19 17.95
C CYS A 1109 16.19 -18.72 19.27
N LYS A 1110 16.36 -18.00 20.38
CA LYS A 1110 15.77 -18.37 21.69
C LYS A 1110 14.25 -18.19 21.74
N LEU A 1111 13.67 -17.45 20.79
CA LEU A 1111 12.22 -17.22 20.70
C LEU A 1111 11.50 -18.18 19.74
N ILE A 1112 12.23 -18.85 18.84
CA ILE A 1112 11.65 -19.76 17.85
C ILE A 1112 11.02 -20.97 18.55
N ASP A 1113 9.90 -21.46 18.01
CA ASP A 1113 9.24 -22.66 18.51
C ASP A 1113 10.21 -23.85 18.53
N PRO A 1114 10.59 -24.38 19.72
CA PRO A 1114 11.58 -25.44 19.83
C PRO A 1114 11.13 -26.75 19.18
N ARG A 1115 9.83 -26.92 18.91
CA ARG A 1115 9.30 -28.10 18.24
C ARG A 1115 9.58 -28.13 16.73
N LEU A 1116 10.05 -27.03 16.15
CA LEU A 1116 10.52 -26.99 14.76
C LEU A 1116 11.89 -27.66 14.56
N GLY A 1117 12.65 -27.93 15.64
CA GLY A 1117 14.00 -28.49 15.52
C GLY A 1117 14.93 -27.58 14.72
N ASP A 1118 15.62 -28.13 13.70
CA ASP A 1118 16.42 -27.36 12.74
C ASP A 1118 15.69 -27.16 11.39
N ASP A 1119 14.40 -27.53 11.31
CA ASP A 1119 13.60 -27.51 10.07
C ASP A 1119 12.97 -26.14 9.80
N TYR A 1120 13.83 -25.12 9.71
CA TYR A 1120 13.44 -23.78 9.26
C TYR A 1120 14.64 -22.97 8.72
N PRO A 1121 14.46 -22.20 7.62
CA PRO A 1121 15.44 -21.22 7.19
C PRO A 1121 15.41 -19.99 8.11
N LEU A 1122 16.49 -19.79 8.89
CA LEU A 1122 16.61 -18.67 9.85
C LEU A 1122 16.40 -17.29 9.19
N ASP A 1123 16.81 -17.12 7.94
CA ASP A 1123 16.55 -15.89 7.19
C ASP A 1123 15.07 -15.64 6.95
N SER A 1124 14.30 -16.69 6.68
CA SER A 1124 12.84 -16.59 6.53
C SER A 1124 12.18 -16.22 7.86
N VAL A 1125 12.64 -16.82 8.97
CA VAL A 1125 12.18 -16.48 10.33
C VAL A 1125 12.47 -15.02 10.66
N ARG A 1126 13.71 -14.59 10.43
CA ARG A 1126 14.15 -13.20 10.65
C ARG A 1126 13.31 -12.22 9.86
N LYS A 1127 13.09 -12.52 8.58
CA LYS A 1127 12.23 -11.74 7.70
C LYS A 1127 10.80 -11.65 8.25
N MET A 1128 10.16 -12.78 8.59
CA MET A 1128 8.81 -12.77 9.17
C MET A 1128 8.75 -11.98 10.50
N ALA A 1129 9.80 -12.03 11.33
CA ALA A 1129 9.90 -11.26 12.57
C ALA A 1129 9.98 -9.74 12.31
N TYR A 1130 10.75 -9.30 11.31
CA TYR A 1130 10.78 -7.88 10.93
C TYR A 1130 9.47 -7.41 10.31
N LEU A 1131 8.79 -8.26 9.52
CA LEU A 1131 7.46 -7.96 9.01
C LEU A 1131 6.45 -7.81 10.16
N ALA A 1132 6.50 -8.71 11.14
CA ALA A 1132 5.69 -8.62 12.35
C ALA A 1132 5.98 -7.31 13.12
N ASN A 1133 7.26 -6.92 13.25
CA ASN A 1133 7.67 -5.68 13.90
C ASN A 1133 7.15 -4.42 13.18
N ALA A 1134 7.14 -4.44 11.85
CA ALA A 1134 6.51 -3.39 11.04
C ALA A 1134 4.99 -3.33 11.29
N CYS A 1135 4.33 -4.47 11.44
CA CYS A 1135 2.90 -4.55 11.73
C CYS A 1135 2.56 -4.06 13.15
N THR A 1136 3.43 -4.28 14.13
CA THR A 1136 3.19 -3.94 15.54
C THR A 1136 3.72 -2.57 15.98
N GLN A 1137 4.04 -1.67 15.04
CA GLN A 1137 4.51 -0.31 15.37
C GLN A 1137 3.50 0.45 16.26
N GLU A 1138 4.00 1.21 17.25
CA GLU A 1138 3.13 2.02 18.12
C GLU A 1138 2.33 3.05 17.32
N ASN A 1139 2.98 3.73 16.37
CA ASN A 1139 2.30 4.64 15.48
C ASN A 1139 1.59 3.86 14.36
N SER A 1140 0.25 3.90 14.37
CA SER A 1140 -0.58 3.19 13.38
C SER A 1140 -0.32 3.61 11.93
N GLN A 1141 0.22 4.82 11.70
CA GLN A 1141 0.57 5.30 10.36
C GLN A 1141 1.81 4.60 9.80
N LEU A 1142 2.75 4.21 10.65
CA LEU A 1142 3.96 3.48 10.25
C LEU A 1142 3.69 2.00 9.97
N ARG A 1143 2.53 1.47 10.37
CA ARG A 1143 2.18 0.08 10.05
C ARG A 1143 1.94 -0.04 8.54
N PRO A 1144 2.35 -1.13 7.87
CA PRO A 1144 2.07 -1.33 6.45
C PRO A 1144 0.57 -1.53 6.17
N SER A 1145 0.16 -1.53 4.90
CA SER A 1145 -1.17 -2.04 4.51
C SER A 1145 -1.15 -3.57 4.43
N MET A 1146 -2.32 -4.21 4.49
CA MET A 1146 -2.43 -5.65 4.29
C MET A 1146 -1.91 -6.08 2.92
N ARG A 1147 -2.08 -5.26 1.88
CA ARG A 1147 -1.46 -5.50 0.57
C ARG A 1147 0.06 -5.59 0.62
N SER A 1148 0.74 -4.64 1.27
CA SER A 1148 2.19 -4.68 1.39
C SER A 1148 2.65 -5.92 2.16
N ILE A 1149 1.88 -6.33 3.17
CA ILE A 1149 2.11 -7.55 3.95
C ILE A 1149 1.95 -8.80 3.08
N VAL A 1150 0.91 -8.88 2.25
CA VAL A 1150 0.68 -9.99 1.32
C VAL A 1150 1.85 -10.14 0.34
N VAL A 1151 2.31 -9.03 -0.26
CA VAL A 1151 3.46 -9.05 -1.17
C VAL A 1151 4.73 -9.54 -0.46
N ALA A 1152 4.97 -9.06 0.76
CA ALA A 1152 6.06 -9.51 1.62
C ALA A 1152 5.99 -11.01 1.96
N LEU A 1153 4.82 -11.54 2.28
CA LEU A 1153 4.64 -12.96 2.60
C LEU A 1153 4.72 -13.84 1.34
N MET A 1154 4.35 -13.34 0.16
CA MET A 1154 4.52 -14.06 -1.10
C MET A 1154 6.00 -14.28 -1.44
N THR A 1155 6.85 -13.27 -1.23
CA THR A 1155 8.30 -13.44 -1.45
C THR A 1155 8.91 -14.42 -0.46
N LEU A 1156 8.39 -14.45 0.78
CA LEU A 1156 8.78 -15.48 1.77
C LEU A 1156 8.33 -16.88 1.37
N ALA A 1157 7.07 -17.07 0.97
CA ALA A 1157 6.53 -18.36 0.55
C ALA A 1157 7.30 -18.93 -0.66
N SER A 1158 7.64 -18.07 -1.62
CA SER A 1158 8.41 -18.46 -2.82
C SER A 1158 9.85 -18.89 -2.50
N SER A 1159 10.39 -18.49 -1.35
CA SER A 1159 11.74 -18.85 -0.90
C SER A 1159 11.82 -20.13 -0.06
N THR A 1160 10.67 -20.67 0.35
CA THR A 1160 10.56 -21.86 1.20
C THR A 1160 10.20 -23.14 0.43
N ASP A 1161 9.87 -23.05 -0.85
CA ASP A 1161 9.55 -24.21 -1.69
C ASP A 1161 10.80 -24.72 -2.43
N ASP A 1162 11.27 -25.91 -2.04
CA ASP A 1162 12.25 -26.69 -2.81
C ASP A 1162 11.47 -27.59 -3.80
N TRP A 1163 11.68 -27.32 -5.10
CA TRP A 1163 11.37 -28.19 -6.27
C TRP A 1163 9.89 -28.38 -6.66
N ASP A 1164 9.36 -27.41 -7.40
CA ASP A 1164 8.61 -27.72 -8.62
C ASP A 1164 8.95 -26.71 -9.73
N VAL A 1165 9.82 -27.14 -10.65
CA VAL A 1165 10.38 -26.36 -11.74
C VAL A 1165 9.30 -26.17 -12.81
N GLY A 1166 8.35 -25.28 -12.55
CA GLY A 1166 7.24 -24.99 -13.48
C GLY A 1166 6.79 -23.53 -13.51
N SER A 1167 6.90 -22.77 -12.41
CA SER A 1167 6.38 -21.39 -12.36
C SER A 1167 7.44 -20.28 -12.35
N PHE A 1168 8.71 -20.62 -12.08
CA PHE A 1168 9.78 -19.61 -11.91
C PHE A 1168 10.29 -19.02 -13.24
N TYR A 1169 10.15 -19.74 -14.36
CA TYR A 1169 10.54 -19.24 -15.69
C TYR A 1169 9.64 -18.11 -16.22
N ALA A 1170 8.48 -17.84 -15.60
CA ALA A 1170 7.56 -16.78 -16.05
C ALA A 1170 7.91 -15.38 -15.52
N ASN A 1171 8.60 -15.26 -14.37
CA ASN A 1171 8.90 -13.96 -13.75
C ASN A 1171 10.19 -13.30 -14.25
N GLN A 1172 11.16 -14.08 -14.73
CA GLN A 1172 12.39 -13.52 -15.30
C GLN A 1172 12.10 -12.74 -16.61
N GLY A 1173 11.08 -13.17 -17.35
CA GLY A 1173 10.55 -12.42 -18.50
C GLY A 1173 9.97 -11.07 -18.11
N LEU A 1174 9.30 -10.96 -16.96
CA LEU A 1174 8.68 -9.73 -16.47
C LEU A 1174 9.71 -8.72 -15.93
N VAL A 1175 10.75 -9.20 -15.25
CA VAL A 1175 11.89 -8.38 -14.79
C VAL A 1175 12.68 -7.84 -15.99
N ASN A 1176 12.93 -8.68 -17.00
CA ASN A 1176 13.56 -8.24 -18.26
C ASN A 1176 12.68 -7.21 -18.99
N LEU A 1177 11.36 -7.45 -19.10
CA LEU A 1177 10.38 -6.51 -19.66
C LEU A 1177 10.38 -5.14 -18.97
N MET A 1178 10.38 -5.12 -17.63
CA MET A 1178 10.32 -3.90 -16.82
C MET A 1178 11.65 -3.13 -16.82
N SER A 1179 12.76 -3.82 -17.10
CA SER A 1179 14.08 -3.21 -17.34
C SER A 1179 14.25 -2.62 -18.75
N GLY A 1180 13.28 -2.86 -19.65
CA GLY A 1180 13.33 -2.40 -21.04
C GLY A 1180 14.42 -3.08 -21.89
N ARG A 1181 14.83 -4.30 -21.49
CA ARG A 1181 15.74 -5.19 -22.24
C ARG A 1181 14.95 -6.19 -23.09
#